data_AF-A0A9D8G8N9-F1
#
_entry.id   AF-A0A9D8G8N9-F1
#
_cell.length_a   1.000
_cell.length_b   1.000
_cell.length_c   1.000
_cell.angle_alpha   90.00
_cell.angle_beta   90.00
_cell.angle_gamma   90.00
#
_symmetry.space_group_name_H-M   'P 1'
#
loop_
_entity.id
_entity.type
_entity.pdbx_description
1 polymer ?
#
loop_
_entity_poly.entity_id
_entity_poly.type
_entity_poly.pdbx_seq_one_letter_code
_entity_poly.pdbx_strand_id
1 'polypeptide(L)'
;MGRLIWAAVFALAVLLLGSVPTPSCFAAAAAPVTVVRAKPMPEGESAGARPYEMVWANRKPPRTPLVNFDSLDGWTLECVDGAMGELVGSQKQRVWESPVARLVYRGTTPKSAVILRPPKPQPIAEAATAATIWICGNNWGWAADPSTPQVSIDLLFADSGGKERQVNITRVRWKEWWLVHKALPEDLRKKAPLRFIGIRVGGCANKEDRELYFEDLCFFTESLRPLTFASRPARGVDPFPGQSPGANRGPGRLPFPTREETILPDNLATAFTTQLVHPQGEQSYTFVYKGPDVRLEYEIRPVASGWGPIAVKLDGVKVAEAMADGGVLFSEAARNTRLSRAEARGGVLHGEWQCSLGDSDIVIASDVRLWQKSLVVDYICRGGDATELSYGYIAGVEKPELILLPYLNYGGHHLNLMMARGAKPFFASVWMDWYRSNASAPYAVDSVKGDRVRLNGGVRYLPKTDGKRNDLFERVFVTFSPTFEETLPTIANPPAKRGREAGTRLWQESWGPRDYATEHERSKRLRAYGIDRLTQCNHEITWRDGGESFTFRTRAAPGKGGDQALRDYVSKQRSLGWRSGLYTNYTDYAPVNEYWDEDMVMRRSSGDLVTAWPRCYSPKALFAVEMDRKLAPLIQKKYGTNAAYTDVHTSVSPWDRADYDARVPGAGTFAA
;
A
#
# COMPACT_ATOMS: atom_id res chain seq x y z
N MET A 1 -9.28 23.96 -7.70
CA MET A 1 -10.07 24.84 -8.59
C MET A 1 -10.30 24.09 -9.89
N GLY A 2 -11.48 23.74 -10.39
CA GLY A 2 -12.86 23.73 -9.89
C GLY A 2 -13.59 22.78 -10.84
N ARG A 3 -14.35 21.81 -10.29
CA ARG A 3 -15.27 20.96 -11.06
C ARG A 3 -16.65 21.61 -10.98
N LEU A 4 -17.26 21.92 -12.12
CA LEU A 4 -18.64 22.39 -12.19
C LEU A 4 -19.57 21.24 -12.56
N ILE A 5 -20.62 21.14 -11.74
CA ILE A 5 -21.79 20.28 -11.79
C ILE A 5 -22.83 20.94 -12.71
N TRP A 6 -23.61 20.16 -13.46
CA TRP A 6 -25.02 20.49 -13.76
C TRP A 6 -25.87 19.21 -13.80
N ALA A 7 -26.88 19.18 -12.93
CA ALA A 7 -28.15 18.42 -13.01
C ALA A 7 -29.24 19.50 -13.26
N ALA A 8 -30.47 19.32 -13.76
CA ALA A 8 -31.51 18.29 -13.68
C ALA A 8 -32.68 18.76 -14.64
N VAL A 9 -33.37 17.94 -15.46
CA VAL A 9 -34.60 17.10 -15.26
C VAL A 9 -35.87 17.64 -15.99
N PHE A 10 -36.74 16.69 -16.37
CA PHE A 10 -38.16 16.70 -16.88
C PHE A 10 -38.37 16.70 -18.40
N ALA A 11 -39.35 16.00 -19.02
CA ALA A 11 -40.05 14.70 -18.88
C ALA A 11 -40.96 14.50 -20.13
N LEU A 12 -41.21 13.23 -20.51
CA LEU A 12 -42.32 12.64 -21.30
C LEU A 12 -42.95 13.38 -22.52
N ALA A 13 -42.89 12.75 -23.72
CA ALA A 13 -43.99 11.94 -24.30
C ALA A 13 -43.89 11.76 -25.85
N VAL A 14 -44.53 10.67 -26.31
CA VAL A 14 -45.06 10.37 -27.65
C VAL A 14 -44.23 9.46 -28.58
N LEU A 15 -44.81 8.27 -28.80
CA LEU A 15 -44.55 7.30 -29.85
C LEU A 15 -44.56 7.92 -31.26
N LEU A 16 -43.58 7.53 -32.09
CA LEU A 16 -43.77 7.36 -33.53
C LEU A 16 -42.78 6.30 -34.04
N LEU A 17 -43.35 5.21 -34.57
CA LEU A 17 -42.69 4.11 -35.23
C LEU A 17 -41.95 4.60 -36.47
N GLY A 18 -40.63 4.35 -36.52
CA GLY A 18 -39.81 4.50 -37.71
C GLY A 18 -38.79 3.35 -37.75
N SER A 19 -38.86 2.55 -38.81
CA SER A 19 -38.02 1.38 -39.09
C SER A 19 -36.53 1.68 -39.00
N VAL A 20 -35.85 1.04 -38.05
CA VAL A 20 -34.39 1.03 -37.95
C VAL A 20 -33.84 0.01 -38.97
N PRO A 21 -32.96 0.40 -39.90
CA PRO A 21 -32.24 -0.57 -40.72
C PRO A 21 -31.28 -1.34 -39.81
N THR A 22 -31.31 -2.66 -39.92
CA THR A 22 -30.36 -3.59 -39.31
C THR A 22 -28.93 -3.14 -39.62
N PRO A 23 -28.03 -3.03 -38.61
CA PRO A 23 -26.63 -2.77 -38.90
C PRO A 23 -26.03 -4.00 -39.57
N SER A 24 -25.74 -3.86 -40.86
CA SER A 24 -24.90 -4.76 -41.62
C SER A 24 -23.62 -5.03 -40.82
N CYS A 25 -23.32 -6.31 -40.58
CA CYS A 25 -22.05 -6.76 -40.06
C CYS A 25 -20.92 -6.35 -41.02
N PHE A 26 -20.36 -5.16 -40.83
CA PHE A 26 -19.03 -4.86 -41.33
C PHE A 26 -18.06 -5.67 -40.49
N ALA A 27 -17.56 -6.78 -41.06
CA ALA A 27 -16.34 -7.39 -40.58
C ALA A 27 -15.27 -6.29 -40.56
N ALA A 28 -14.82 -5.90 -39.37
CA ALA A 28 -13.69 -4.99 -39.24
C ALA A 28 -12.51 -5.62 -39.96
N ALA A 29 -12.06 -5.01 -41.06
CA ALA A 29 -10.85 -5.43 -41.74
C ALA A 29 -9.72 -5.43 -40.71
N ALA A 30 -9.01 -6.57 -40.60
CA ALA A 30 -7.87 -6.68 -39.71
C ALA A 30 -6.87 -5.58 -40.09
N ALA A 31 -6.46 -4.78 -39.10
CA ALA A 31 -5.52 -3.70 -39.33
C ALA A 31 -4.22 -4.24 -39.96
N PRO A 32 -3.59 -3.51 -40.89
CA PRO A 32 -2.38 -3.97 -41.55
C PRO A 32 -1.25 -4.16 -40.53
N VAL A 33 -0.68 -5.36 -40.52
CA VAL A 33 0.51 -5.71 -39.72
C VAL A 33 1.74 -5.63 -40.63
N THR A 34 2.72 -4.82 -40.24
CA THR A 34 4.02 -4.76 -40.93
C THR A 34 5.04 -5.55 -40.15
N VAL A 35 5.83 -6.41 -40.80
CA VAL A 35 6.87 -7.21 -40.13
C VAL A 35 8.24 -6.74 -40.57
N VAL A 36 9.10 -6.40 -39.60
CA VAL A 36 10.47 -5.93 -39.81
C VAL A 36 11.44 -6.96 -39.21
N ARG A 37 12.52 -7.31 -39.91
CA ARG A 37 13.56 -8.19 -39.35
C ARG A 37 14.42 -7.42 -38.35
N ALA A 38 14.81 -8.07 -37.25
CA ALA A 38 15.76 -7.49 -36.33
C ALA A 38 17.13 -7.28 -37.00
N LYS A 39 17.85 -6.25 -36.59
CA LYS A 39 19.17 -5.88 -37.09
C LYS A 39 20.24 -6.28 -36.06
N PRO A 40 21.44 -6.68 -36.51
CA PRO A 40 22.57 -6.90 -35.61
C PRO A 40 23.00 -5.58 -34.92
N MET A 41 23.84 -5.70 -33.91
CA MET A 41 24.45 -4.53 -33.27
C MET A 41 25.29 -3.72 -34.27
N PRO A 42 25.19 -2.38 -34.27
CA PRO A 42 26.02 -1.55 -35.14
C PRO A 42 27.52 -1.75 -34.87
N GLU A 43 28.31 -1.84 -35.93
CA GLU A 43 29.76 -1.95 -35.83
C GLU A 43 30.36 -0.71 -35.13
N GLY A 44 31.27 -0.92 -34.19
CA GLY A 44 31.93 0.17 -33.45
C GLY A 44 31.06 0.90 -32.41
N GLU A 45 29.86 0.41 -32.10
CA GLU A 45 29.04 1.00 -31.04
C GLU A 45 29.79 0.98 -29.69
N SER A 46 29.89 2.12 -29.00
CA SER A 46 30.56 2.19 -27.70
C SER A 46 29.68 1.64 -26.58
N ALA A 47 30.28 0.87 -25.68
CA ALA A 47 29.57 0.27 -24.57
C ALA A 47 29.20 1.31 -23.49
N GLY A 48 27.92 1.41 -23.16
CA GLY A 48 27.39 2.32 -22.13
C GLY A 48 27.85 1.96 -20.72
N ALA A 49 27.73 2.90 -19.79
CA ALA A 49 28.03 2.64 -18.38
C ALA A 49 26.97 1.71 -17.75
N ARG A 50 27.40 0.81 -16.87
CA ARG A 50 26.51 -0.01 -16.03
C ARG A 50 26.09 0.78 -14.78
N PRO A 51 24.91 0.51 -14.20
CA PRO A 51 24.51 1.12 -12.92
C PRO A 51 25.59 0.90 -11.85
N TYR A 52 26.11 1.98 -11.28
CA TYR A 52 27.32 1.90 -10.45
C TYR A 52 27.12 1.07 -9.17
N GLU A 53 25.92 0.97 -8.60
CA GLU A 53 25.67 0.10 -7.43
C GLU A 53 25.78 -1.38 -7.77
N MET A 54 25.41 -1.75 -9.00
CA MET A 54 25.60 -3.11 -9.49
C MET A 54 27.09 -3.41 -9.70
N VAL A 55 27.87 -2.43 -10.15
CA VAL A 55 29.33 -2.54 -10.26
C VAL A 55 29.98 -2.64 -8.88
N TRP A 56 29.62 -1.75 -7.95
CA TRP A 56 30.17 -1.71 -6.59
C TRP A 56 29.90 -2.99 -5.80
N ALA A 57 28.73 -3.58 -5.97
CA ALA A 57 28.37 -4.86 -5.37
C ALA A 57 28.83 -6.08 -6.20
N ASN A 58 29.55 -5.87 -7.31
CA ASN A 58 29.97 -6.91 -8.25
C ASN A 58 28.83 -7.87 -8.63
N ARG A 59 27.63 -7.32 -8.90
CA ARG A 59 26.44 -8.12 -9.18
C ARG A 59 26.60 -8.90 -10.47
N LYS A 60 26.12 -10.14 -10.43
CA LYS A 60 26.01 -11.07 -11.55
C LYS A 60 24.55 -11.43 -11.79
N PRO A 61 24.19 -11.87 -13.01
CA PRO A 61 22.87 -12.44 -13.26
C PRO A 61 22.57 -13.56 -12.27
N PRO A 62 21.45 -13.50 -11.53
CA PRO A 62 21.14 -14.50 -10.50
C PRO A 62 20.58 -15.80 -11.07
N ARG A 63 20.21 -15.82 -12.36
CA ARG A 63 19.47 -16.89 -13.03
C ARG A 63 19.94 -17.00 -14.48
N THR A 64 19.79 -18.17 -15.08
CA THR A 64 19.94 -18.36 -16.52
C THR A 64 18.68 -17.85 -17.23
N PRO A 65 18.79 -16.89 -18.15
CA PRO A 65 17.63 -16.36 -18.88
C PRO A 65 17.13 -17.36 -19.93
N LEU A 66 15.82 -17.33 -20.19
CA LEU A 66 15.23 -17.98 -21.38
C LEU A 66 15.60 -17.19 -22.64
N VAL A 67 15.66 -15.86 -22.52
CA VAL A 67 16.12 -14.94 -23.57
C VAL A 67 17.07 -13.91 -22.96
N ASN A 68 18.35 -13.96 -23.34
CA ASN A 68 19.43 -13.04 -22.95
C ASN A 68 19.69 -11.92 -23.96
N PHE A 69 19.02 -11.91 -25.12
CA PHE A 69 19.20 -10.90 -26.17
C PHE A 69 20.64 -10.66 -26.70
N ASP A 70 21.61 -11.51 -26.36
CA ASP A 70 23.00 -11.48 -26.88
C ASP A 70 23.05 -11.51 -28.42
N SER A 71 22.09 -12.18 -29.04
CA SER A 71 21.84 -12.15 -30.50
C SER A 71 20.35 -12.01 -30.78
N LEU A 72 20.04 -11.23 -31.81
CA LEU A 72 18.69 -11.04 -32.36
C LEU A 72 18.50 -11.78 -33.69
N ASP A 73 19.36 -12.75 -34.00
CA ASP A 73 19.26 -13.52 -35.23
C ASP A 73 17.90 -14.22 -35.34
N GLY A 74 17.21 -13.95 -36.46
CA GLY A 74 15.88 -14.48 -36.73
C GLY A 74 14.73 -13.86 -35.94
N TRP A 75 14.98 -12.89 -35.06
CA TRP A 75 13.91 -12.11 -34.43
C TRP A 75 13.22 -11.19 -35.43
N THR A 76 11.94 -10.93 -35.20
CA THR A 76 11.15 -9.95 -35.96
C THR A 76 10.43 -8.97 -35.04
N LEU A 77 10.09 -7.81 -35.60
CA LEU A 77 9.24 -6.81 -34.99
C LEU A 77 7.96 -6.69 -35.81
N GLU A 78 6.83 -7.07 -35.23
CA GLU A 78 5.51 -6.85 -35.82
C GLU A 78 5.00 -5.46 -35.39
N CYS A 79 4.58 -4.65 -36.34
CA CYS A 79 4.06 -3.31 -36.14
C CYS A 79 2.57 -3.29 -36.50
N VAL A 80 1.72 -2.88 -35.55
CA VAL A 80 0.26 -2.95 -35.64
C VAL A 80 -0.36 -1.56 -35.48
N ASP A 81 -1.49 -1.32 -36.16
CA ASP A 81 -2.32 -0.11 -35.99
C ASP A 81 -1.53 1.19 -36.19
N GLY A 82 -0.71 1.25 -37.25
CA GLY A 82 0.08 2.43 -37.59
C GLY A 82 1.35 2.61 -36.74
N ALA A 83 1.74 1.61 -35.95
CA ALA A 83 3.06 1.59 -35.32
C ALA A 83 4.18 1.46 -36.38
N MET A 84 5.35 2.00 -36.06
CA MET A 84 6.59 1.78 -36.80
C MET A 84 7.71 1.57 -35.80
N GLY A 85 8.71 0.77 -36.15
CA GLY A 85 9.85 0.57 -35.29
C GLY A 85 10.94 -0.30 -35.88
N GLU A 86 12.03 -0.40 -35.14
CA GLU A 86 13.16 -1.26 -35.43
C GLU A 86 13.59 -1.99 -34.16
N LEU A 87 14.03 -3.24 -34.31
CA LEU A 87 14.62 -4.03 -33.24
C LEU A 87 16.09 -4.25 -33.59
N VAL A 88 17.00 -3.81 -32.73
CA VAL A 88 18.44 -3.76 -33.01
C VAL A 88 19.22 -4.29 -31.81
N GLY A 89 20.27 -5.10 -32.03
CA GLY A 89 21.23 -5.42 -30.97
C GLY A 89 21.94 -4.14 -30.50
N SER A 90 22.28 -4.02 -29.22
CA SER A 90 22.96 -2.82 -28.73
C SER A 90 23.78 -3.07 -27.49
N GLN A 91 24.80 -2.25 -27.27
CA GLN A 91 25.54 -2.11 -26.02
C GLN A 91 25.55 -0.65 -25.52
N LYS A 92 24.76 0.24 -26.14
CA LYS A 92 24.61 1.65 -25.72
C LYS A 92 24.06 1.79 -24.30
N GLN A 93 23.20 0.86 -23.89
CA GLN A 93 22.71 0.70 -22.52
C GLN A 93 23.04 -0.70 -22.02
N ARG A 94 23.50 -0.82 -20.77
CA ARG A 94 23.93 -2.10 -20.23
C ARG A 94 23.59 -2.24 -18.75
N VAL A 95 22.98 -3.36 -18.38
CA VAL A 95 22.86 -3.80 -16.98
C VAL A 95 23.95 -4.84 -16.64
N TRP A 96 24.30 -5.69 -17.60
CA TRP A 96 25.40 -6.67 -17.56
C TRP A 96 26.49 -6.33 -18.59
N GLU A 97 27.44 -7.24 -18.82
CA GLU A 97 28.46 -7.06 -19.88
C GLU A 97 27.97 -7.51 -21.27
N SER A 98 26.80 -8.15 -21.35
CA SER A 98 26.14 -8.61 -22.57
C SER A 98 25.57 -7.46 -23.43
N PRO A 99 25.45 -7.65 -24.75
CA PRO A 99 24.55 -6.88 -25.60
C PRO A 99 23.08 -7.08 -25.19
N VAL A 100 22.26 -6.06 -25.45
CA VAL A 100 20.83 -6.00 -25.12
C VAL A 100 19.98 -5.84 -26.38
N ALA A 101 18.67 -6.08 -26.27
CA ALA A 101 17.73 -5.68 -27.32
C ALA A 101 17.37 -4.21 -27.19
N ARG A 102 17.64 -3.40 -28.22
CA ARG A 102 17.17 -2.02 -28.36
C ARG A 102 15.96 -1.97 -29.29
N LEU A 103 14.83 -1.53 -28.74
CA LEU A 103 13.63 -1.22 -29.51
C LEU A 103 13.59 0.28 -29.80
N VAL A 104 13.51 0.65 -31.08
CA VAL A 104 13.14 1.99 -31.53
C VAL A 104 11.69 1.92 -31.98
N TYR A 105 10.81 2.77 -31.46
CA TYR A 105 9.39 2.72 -31.78
C TYR A 105 8.73 4.10 -31.83
N ARG A 106 7.67 4.18 -32.64
CA ARG A 106 6.72 5.27 -32.73
C ARG A 106 5.36 4.76 -33.21
N GLY A 107 4.33 5.58 -33.11
CA GLY A 107 3.01 5.24 -33.63
C GLY A 107 2.08 6.45 -33.71
N THR A 108 0.97 6.25 -34.38
CA THR A 108 0.05 7.34 -34.74
C THR A 108 -1.16 7.39 -33.82
N THR A 109 -1.46 6.32 -33.07
CA THR A 109 -2.65 6.23 -32.22
C THR A 109 -2.37 5.51 -30.90
N PRO A 110 -3.22 5.67 -29.87
CA PRO A 110 -3.14 4.86 -28.64
C PRO A 110 -3.35 3.35 -28.84
N LYS A 111 -3.83 2.91 -30.01
CA LYS A 111 -3.97 1.48 -30.35
C LYS A 111 -2.68 0.89 -30.93
N SER A 112 -1.79 1.75 -31.44
CA SER A 112 -0.53 1.34 -32.06
C SER A 112 0.31 0.51 -31.08
N ALA A 113 0.86 -0.59 -31.57
CA ALA A 113 1.65 -1.53 -30.78
C ALA A 113 2.76 -2.15 -31.64
N VAL A 114 3.85 -2.52 -30.99
CA VAL A 114 4.92 -3.33 -31.59
C VAL A 114 5.12 -4.62 -30.82
N ILE A 115 5.45 -5.71 -31.51
CA ILE A 115 5.62 -7.05 -30.90
C ILE A 115 6.97 -7.62 -31.31
N LEU A 116 7.84 -7.85 -30.34
CA LEU A 116 9.13 -8.51 -30.52
C LEU A 116 8.88 -10.02 -30.53
N ARG A 117 9.05 -10.68 -31.68
CA ARG A 117 8.83 -12.12 -31.86
C ARG A 117 10.17 -12.87 -31.94
N PRO A 118 10.37 -13.92 -31.14
CA PRO A 118 11.53 -14.80 -31.30
C PRO A 118 11.41 -15.62 -32.60
N PRO A 119 12.53 -16.14 -33.15
CA PRO A 119 12.51 -16.95 -34.38
C PRO A 119 11.64 -18.21 -34.28
N LYS A 120 11.43 -18.72 -33.06
CA LYS A 120 10.51 -19.82 -32.76
C LYS A 120 9.94 -19.65 -31.34
N PRO A 121 8.72 -20.14 -31.07
CA PRO A 121 8.19 -20.24 -29.71
C PRO A 121 9.15 -20.97 -28.77
N GLN A 122 9.51 -20.36 -27.65
CA GLN A 122 10.47 -20.91 -26.68
C GLN A 122 9.73 -21.64 -25.55
N PRO A 123 10.04 -22.90 -25.23
CA PRO A 123 9.36 -23.62 -24.16
C PRO A 123 9.64 -22.98 -22.79
N ILE A 124 8.61 -22.86 -21.97
CA ILE A 124 8.73 -22.46 -20.57
C ILE A 124 8.63 -23.72 -19.72
N ALA A 125 9.51 -23.86 -18.72
CA ALA A 125 9.46 -24.98 -17.79
C ALA A 125 8.09 -25.05 -17.09
N GLU A 126 7.48 -26.23 -17.03
CA GLU A 126 6.13 -26.41 -16.44
C GLU A 126 6.05 -25.95 -14.97
N ALA A 127 7.16 -26.10 -14.24
CA ALA A 127 7.26 -25.68 -12.84
C ALA A 127 7.43 -24.15 -12.66
N ALA A 128 7.54 -23.36 -13.74
CA ALA A 128 7.73 -21.92 -13.61
C ALA A 128 6.53 -21.24 -12.93
N THR A 129 6.82 -20.42 -11.92
CA THR A 129 5.80 -19.69 -11.14
C THR A 129 5.93 -18.18 -11.28
N ALA A 130 7.06 -17.68 -11.79
CA ALA A 130 7.32 -16.27 -11.95
C ALA A 130 8.13 -15.98 -13.22
N ALA A 131 8.10 -14.73 -13.64
CA ALA A 131 8.93 -14.20 -14.71
C ALA A 131 9.61 -12.89 -14.28
N THR A 132 10.83 -12.67 -14.76
CA THR A 132 11.53 -11.39 -14.61
C THR A 132 12.12 -10.92 -15.92
N ILE A 133 12.21 -9.60 -16.12
CA ILE A 133 12.92 -8.99 -17.25
C ILE A 133 13.47 -7.62 -16.85
N TRP A 134 14.69 -7.30 -17.27
CA TRP A 134 15.25 -5.97 -17.13
C TRP A 134 14.77 -5.05 -18.25
N ILE A 135 14.37 -3.83 -17.88
CA ILE A 135 13.92 -2.82 -18.83
C ILE A 135 14.67 -1.52 -18.54
N CYS A 136 15.27 -0.93 -19.59
CA CYS A 136 15.68 0.48 -19.56
C CYS A 136 14.63 1.31 -20.30
N GLY A 137 13.95 2.18 -19.56
CA GLY A 137 12.83 2.95 -20.08
C GLY A 137 13.18 4.36 -20.56
N ASN A 138 12.13 5.12 -20.89
CA ASN A 138 12.23 6.44 -21.52
C ASN A 138 11.21 7.48 -21.01
N ASN A 139 10.41 7.15 -19.99
CA ASN A 139 9.38 8.01 -19.43
C ASN A 139 9.57 8.21 -17.91
N TRP A 140 9.16 9.35 -17.36
CA TRP A 140 9.13 9.58 -15.91
C TRP A 140 7.71 9.40 -15.35
N GLY A 141 7.53 8.45 -14.43
CA GLY A 141 6.21 8.10 -13.89
C GLY A 141 5.44 9.21 -13.18
N TRP A 142 6.16 10.22 -12.68
CA TRP A 142 5.60 11.33 -11.90
C TRP A 142 5.39 12.61 -12.73
N ALA A 143 5.88 12.67 -13.96
CA ALA A 143 5.82 13.84 -14.82
C ALA A 143 5.27 13.46 -16.20
N ALA A 144 4.07 13.96 -16.51
CA ALA A 144 3.47 13.72 -17.81
C ALA A 144 4.36 14.32 -18.92
N ASP A 145 4.74 13.47 -19.87
CA ASP A 145 5.44 13.85 -21.09
C ASP A 145 4.58 13.43 -22.29
N PRO A 146 3.78 14.36 -22.86
CA PRO A 146 2.94 14.08 -24.02
C PRO A 146 3.73 13.58 -25.24
N SER A 147 5.02 13.91 -25.34
CA SER A 147 5.88 13.45 -26.44
C SER A 147 6.36 12.01 -26.27
N THR A 148 6.31 11.49 -25.04
CA THR A 148 6.76 10.13 -24.67
C THR A 148 5.74 9.49 -23.73
N PRO A 149 4.52 9.17 -24.18
CA PRO A 149 3.51 8.56 -23.33
C PRO A 149 3.98 7.20 -22.81
N GLN A 150 3.50 6.82 -21.63
CA GLN A 150 3.80 5.51 -21.05
C GLN A 150 3.24 4.38 -21.90
N VAL A 151 4.08 3.39 -22.19
CA VAL A 151 3.69 2.18 -22.91
C VAL A 151 3.50 1.00 -21.96
N SER A 152 2.58 0.09 -22.31
CA SER A 152 2.39 -1.18 -21.61
C SER A 152 3.39 -2.21 -22.11
N ILE A 153 3.88 -3.06 -21.21
CA ILE A 153 4.69 -4.23 -21.56
C ILE A 153 3.90 -5.48 -21.20
N ASP A 154 3.68 -6.31 -22.20
CA ASP A 154 2.96 -7.57 -22.07
C ASP A 154 3.85 -8.73 -22.55
N LEU A 155 3.86 -9.83 -21.78
CA LEU A 155 4.45 -11.09 -22.23
C LEU A 155 3.38 -11.91 -22.94
N LEU A 156 3.73 -12.47 -24.10
CA LEU A 156 2.86 -13.31 -24.92
C LEU A 156 3.24 -14.78 -24.78
N PHE A 157 2.22 -15.62 -24.59
CA PHE A 157 2.36 -17.06 -24.39
C PHE A 157 1.50 -17.80 -25.40
N ALA A 158 1.99 -18.89 -25.98
CA ALA A 158 1.13 -19.93 -26.55
C ALA A 158 0.83 -20.95 -25.45
N ASP A 159 -0.45 -21.25 -25.25
CA ASP A 159 -0.89 -22.31 -24.35
C ASP A 159 -0.85 -23.71 -25.02
N SER A 160 -1.24 -24.75 -24.27
CA SER A 160 -1.26 -26.12 -24.77
C SER A 160 -2.15 -26.34 -26.00
N GLY A 161 -3.16 -25.49 -26.21
CA GLY A 161 -4.01 -25.49 -27.40
C GLY A 161 -3.48 -24.62 -28.54
N GLY A 162 -2.29 -24.03 -28.39
CA GLY A 162 -1.71 -23.10 -29.35
C GLY A 162 -2.34 -21.70 -29.34
N LYS A 163 -3.20 -21.40 -28.36
CA LYS A 163 -3.87 -20.09 -28.27
C LYS A 163 -2.96 -19.07 -27.60
N GLU A 164 -2.85 -17.89 -28.22
CA GLU A 164 -2.12 -16.76 -27.63
C GLU A 164 -2.82 -16.25 -26.36
N ARG A 165 -2.04 -16.11 -25.29
CA ARG A 165 -2.40 -15.51 -24.01
C ARG A 165 -1.48 -14.35 -23.73
N GLN A 166 -2.05 -13.27 -23.21
CA GLN A 166 -1.32 -12.04 -22.91
C GLN A 166 -1.32 -11.82 -21.39
N VAL A 167 -0.16 -11.53 -20.82
CA VAL A 167 -0.02 -11.09 -19.42
C VAL A 167 0.65 -9.74 -19.41
N ASN A 168 -0.07 -8.72 -18.93
CA ASN A 168 0.54 -7.42 -18.65
C ASN A 168 1.49 -7.54 -17.45
N ILE A 169 2.74 -7.14 -17.62
CA ILE A 169 3.76 -7.21 -16.57
C ILE A 169 4.08 -5.84 -15.98
N THR A 170 3.99 -4.76 -16.77
CA THR A 170 4.21 -3.40 -16.27
C THR A 170 3.75 -2.32 -17.26
N ARG A 171 3.88 -1.06 -16.82
CA ARG A 171 4.00 0.12 -17.69
C ARG A 171 5.39 0.73 -17.52
N VAL A 172 5.99 1.18 -18.63
CA VAL A 172 7.28 1.88 -18.62
C VAL A 172 7.10 3.24 -17.96
N ARG A 173 7.80 3.46 -16.84
CA ARG A 173 7.59 4.63 -15.96
C ARG A 173 8.89 5.18 -15.36
N TRP A 174 10.04 4.77 -15.88
CA TRP A 174 11.33 5.28 -15.45
C TRP A 174 12.32 5.39 -16.62
N LYS A 175 13.37 6.22 -16.50
CA LYS A 175 14.41 6.44 -17.53
C LYS A 175 15.79 5.92 -17.11
N GLU A 176 15.85 4.68 -16.64
CA GLU A 176 17.08 3.90 -16.36
C GLU A 176 16.72 2.42 -16.34
N TRP A 177 17.67 1.52 -16.03
CA TRP A 177 17.41 0.11 -15.78
C TRP A 177 16.59 -0.15 -14.50
N TRP A 178 15.58 -1.02 -14.60
CA TRP A 178 14.95 -1.69 -13.46
C TRP A 178 14.49 -3.10 -13.83
N LEU A 179 14.37 -3.96 -12.82
CA LEU A 179 13.85 -5.31 -12.96
C LEU A 179 12.33 -5.28 -12.80
N VAL A 180 11.62 -5.91 -13.73
CA VAL A 180 10.19 -6.21 -13.59
C VAL A 180 10.07 -7.66 -13.14
N HIS A 181 9.35 -7.89 -12.05
CA HIS A 181 8.94 -9.20 -11.56
C HIS A 181 7.43 -9.37 -11.72
N LYS A 182 7.00 -10.55 -12.19
CA LYS A 182 5.60 -10.94 -12.30
C LYS A 182 5.38 -12.37 -11.81
N ALA A 183 4.48 -12.58 -10.86
CA ALA A 183 3.97 -13.92 -10.57
C ALA A 183 3.06 -14.38 -11.72
N LEU A 184 3.29 -15.59 -12.23
CA LEU A 184 2.49 -16.14 -13.33
C LEU A 184 1.08 -16.50 -12.81
N PRO A 185 0.02 -15.93 -13.40
CA PRO A 185 -1.35 -16.20 -12.98
C PRO A 185 -1.66 -17.71 -12.96
N GLU A 186 -2.35 -18.18 -11.93
CA GLU A 186 -2.68 -19.60 -11.78
C GLU A 186 -3.53 -20.13 -12.95
N ASP A 187 -4.48 -19.32 -13.44
CA ASP A 187 -5.31 -19.65 -14.59
C ASP A 187 -4.54 -19.75 -15.91
N LEU A 188 -3.37 -19.09 -16.00
CA LEU A 188 -2.43 -19.27 -17.11
C LEU A 188 -1.62 -20.55 -16.92
N ARG A 189 -1.09 -20.79 -15.72
CA ARG A 189 -0.29 -21.99 -15.40
C ARG A 189 -1.08 -23.29 -15.61
N LYS A 190 -2.39 -23.29 -15.34
CA LYS A 190 -3.30 -24.42 -15.62
C LYS A 190 -3.45 -24.76 -17.11
N LYS A 191 -2.97 -23.91 -18.02
CA LYS A 191 -3.01 -24.11 -19.48
C LYS A 191 -1.65 -24.55 -20.06
N ALA A 192 -0.74 -25.02 -19.20
CA ALA A 192 0.55 -25.59 -19.60
C ALA A 192 0.39 -26.82 -20.53
N PRO A 193 1.42 -27.17 -21.34
CA PRO A 193 2.72 -26.50 -21.45
C PRO A 193 2.61 -25.12 -22.09
N LEU A 194 3.36 -24.16 -21.54
CA LEU A 194 3.41 -22.78 -22.04
C LEU A 194 4.66 -22.57 -22.89
N ARG A 195 4.53 -21.76 -23.94
CA ARG A 195 5.67 -21.31 -24.74
C ARG A 195 5.68 -19.79 -24.82
N PHE A 196 6.83 -19.17 -24.58
CA PHE A 196 7.03 -17.75 -24.81
C PHE A 196 7.05 -17.46 -26.32
N ILE A 197 6.22 -16.52 -26.76
CA ILE A 197 6.07 -16.19 -28.20
C ILE A 197 6.25 -14.70 -28.51
N GLY A 198 6.55 -13.86 -27.51
CA GLY A 198 6.94 -12.48 -27.78
C GLY A 198 6.70 -11.50 -26.64
N ILE A 199 7.22 -10.29 -26.83
CA ILE A 199 6.99 -9.13 -25.95
C ILE A 199 6.20 -8.10 -26.73
N ARG A 200 5.01 -7.74 -26.25
CA ARG A 200 4.21 -6.68 -26.84
C ARG A 200 4.42 -5.38 -26.07
N VAL A 201 4.71 -4.32 -26.82
CA VAL A 201 4.76 -2.93 -26.35
C VAL A 201 3.54 -2.19 -26.90
N GLY A 202 2.59 -1.89 -26.03
CA GLY A 202 1.29 -1.30 -26.40
C GLY A 202 1.16 0.17 -26.00
N GLY A 203 0.29 0.91 -26.70
CA GLY A 203 0.03 2.32 -26.39
C GLY A 203 1.03 3.29 -27.02
N CYS A 204 1.62 2.90 -28.16
CA CYS A 204 2.65 3.67 -28.85
C CYS A 204 2.06 4.89 -29.57
N ALA A 205 1.74 5.96 -28.83
CA ALA A 205 1.10 7.17 -29.38
C ALA A 205 2.07 8.34 -29.64
N ASN A 206 3.39 8.11 -29.56
CA ASN A 206 4.43 9.09 -29.89
C ASN A 206 4.73 9.13 -31.39
N LYS A 207 4.80 10.34 -31.97
CA LYS A 207 5.11 10.54 -33.40
C LYS A 207 6.60 10.44 -33.72
N GLU A 208 7.45 10.76 -32.75
CA GLU A 208 8.90 10.68 -32.87
C GLU A 208 9.42 9.36 -32.32
N ASP A 209 10.61 8.96 -32.76
CA ASP A 209 11.26 7.75 -32.28
C ASP A 209 11.56 7.84 -30.79
N ARG A 210 11.25 6.76 -30.08
CA ARG A 210 11.57 6.55 -28.68
C ARG A 210 12.23 5.20 -28.52
N GLU A 211 13.09 5.08 -27.50
CA GLU A 211 13.89 3.88 -27.29
C GLU A 211 13.46 3.16 -26.01
N LEU A 212 13.47 1.83 -26.04
CA LEU A 212 13.47 0.96 -24.87
C LEU A 212 14.57 -0.08 -25.02
N TYR A 213 15.08 -0.57 -23.90
CA TYR A 213 16.05 -1.66 -23.90
C TYR A 213 15.55 -2.81 -23.03
N PHE A 214 15.79 -4.05 -23.46
CA PHE A 214 15.38 -5.26 -22.78
C PHE A 214 16.56 -6.19 -22.58
N GLU A 215 16.64 -6.80 -21.40
CA GLU A 215 17.70 -7.75 -21.04
C GLU A 215 17.16 -8.84 -20.10
N ASP A 216 17.70 -10.06 -20.20
CA ASP A 216 17.51 -11.19 -19.28
C ASP A 216 16.04 -11.52 -18.94
N LEU A 217 15.25 -11.95 -19.94
CA LEU A 217 13.93 -12.53 -19.69
C LEU A 217 14.08 -13.93 -19.11
N CYS A 218 13.73 -14.08 -17.84
CA CYS A 218 13.78 -15.32 -17.10
C CYS A 218 12.37 -15.83 -16.77
N PHE A 219 12.15 -17.13 -16.90
CA PHE A 219 11.01 -17.83 -16.29
C PHE A 219 11.56 -18.85 -15.31
N PHE A 220 11.08 -18.85 -14.08
CA PHE A 220 11.66 -19.68 -13.02
C PHE A 220 10.62 -20.13 -12.01
N THR A 221 10.95 -21.22 -11.31
CA THR A 221 10.25 -21.63 -10.10
C THR A 221 10.78 -20.80 -8.95
N GLU A 222 9.90 -20.01 -8.35
CA GLU A 222 10.25 -19.18 -7.22
C GLU A 222 10.52 -20.03 -5.98
N SER A 223 11.67 -19.84 -5.34
CA SER A 223 12.08 -20.59 -4.15
C SER A 223 11.68 -19.83 -2.89
N LEU A 224 10.58 -20.24 -2.25
CA LEU A 224 10.08 -19.62 -1.03
C LEU A 224 10.73 -20.22 0.23
N ARG A 225 12.06 -20.15 0.32
CA ARG A 225 12.80 -20.62 1.51
C ARG A 225 12.46 -19.77 2.74
N PRO A 226 12.41 -20.35 3.96
CA PRO A 226 12.13 -19.60 5.19
C PRO A 226 13.05 -18.38 5.35
N LEU A 227 12.48 -17.28 5.83
CA LEU A 227 13.19 -16.03 6.08
C LEU A 227 13.45 -15.85 7.59
N THR A 228 14.50 -15.12 7.92
CA THR A 228 14.83 -14.76 9.31
C THR A 228 14.96 -13.26 9.43
N PHE A 229 14.43 -12.71 10.53
CA PHE A 229 14.51 -11.28 10.85
C PHE A 229 14.97 -11.13 12.31
N ALA A 230 15.63 -10.02 12.59
CA ALA A 230 15.99 -9.63 13.94
C ALA A 230 14.73 -9.42 14.80
N SER A 231 14.77 -9.92 16.04
CA SER A 231 13.69 -9.68 17.00
C SER A 231 13.56 -8.18 17.29
N ARG A 232 12.31 -7.71 17.38
CA ARG A 232 11.97 -6.34 17.79
C ARG A 232 11.54 -6.32 19.26
N PRO A 233 11.69 -5.20 19.99
CA PRO A 233 11.10 -5.06 21.32
C PRO A 233 9.63 -5.49 21.33
N ALA A 234 9.15 -6.04 22.44
CA ALA A 234 7.76 -6.41 22.61
C ALA A 234 6.83 -5.20 22.35
N ARG A 235 5.58 -5.47 21.95
CA ARG A 235 4.58 -4.41 21.75
C ARG A 235 4.39 -3.60 23.04
N GLY A 236 4.04 -2.32 22.95
CA GLY A 236 3.80 -1.49 24.14
C GLY A 236 2.64 -2.03 24.98
N VAL A 237 1.61 -2.53 24.29
CA VAL A 237 0.47 -3.26 24.87
C VAL A 237 0.47 -4.69 24.33
N ASP A 238 0.15 -5.65 25.20
CA ASP A 238 0.16 -7.06 24.84
C ASP A 238 -0.98 -7.42 23.87
N PRO A 239 -0.71 -8.26 22.86
CA PRO A 239 -1.72 -8.73 21.93
C PRO A 239 -2.80 -9.53 22.67
N PHE A 240 -3.95 -9.74 22.03
CA PHE A 240 -4.99 -10.61 22.59
C PHE A 240 -4.46 -12.04 22.81
N PRO A 241 -5.02 -12.80 23.78
CA PRO A 241 -4.67 -14.20 23.95
C PRO A 241 -4.85 -15.01 22.66
N GLY A 242 -3.75 -15.56 22.15
CA GLY A 242 -3.69 -16.32 20.90
C GLY A 242 -3.36 -15.49 19.64
N GLN A 243 -3.37 -14.16 19.72
CA GLN A 243 -2.92 -13.30 18.63
C GLN A 243 -1.39 -13.33 18.52
N SER A 244 -0.87 -13.47 17.30
CA SER A 244 0.57 -13.50 17.07
C SER A 244 1.20 -12.13 17.36
N PRO A 245 2.29 -12.04 18.16
CA PRO A 245 3.06 -10.81 18.33
C PRO A 245 3.96 -10.49 17.12
N GLY A 246 3.95 -11.31 16.06
CA GLY A 246 4.86 -11.16 14.93
C GLY A 246 6.33 -11.24 15.36
N ALA A 247 7.13 -10.25 14.92
CA ALA A 247 8.56 -10.13 15.26
C ALA A 247 8.82 -9.43 16.61
N ASN A 248 7.79 -8.90 17.29
CA ASN A 248 7.90 -8.18 18.57
C ASN A 248 8.06 -9.15 19.77
N ARG A 249 9.16 -9.89 19.80
CA ARG A 249 9.48 -10.91 20.83
C ARG A 249 10.84 -10.69 21.51
N GLY A 250 11.53 -9.62 21.15
CA GLY A 250 12.84 -9.25 21.68
C GLY A 250 12.77 -8.47 23.00
N PRO A 251 13.93 -8.14 23.59
CA PRO A 251 14.01 -7.48 24.88
C PRO A 251 13.45 -6.05 24.87
N GLY A 252 12.91 -5.62 26.02
CA GLY A 252 12.28 -4.32 26.18
C GLY A 252 10.89 -4.23 25.55
N ARG A 253 10.27 -3.04 25.61
CA ARG A 253 8.97 -2.75 25.00
C ARG A 253 9.06 -1.51 24.11
N LEU A 254 8.27 -1.50 23.04
CA LEU A 254 7.99 -0.27 22.30
C LEU A 254 7.33 0.75 23.25
N PRO A 255 7.66 2.04 23.14
CA PRO A 255 7.11 3.06 24.04
C PRO A 255 5.69 3.49 23.65
N PHE A 256 5.03 2.73 22.77
CA PHE A 256 3.68 2.97 22.27
C PHE A 256 2.92 1.66 22.01
N PRO A 257 1.58 1.66 22.12
CA PRO A 257 0.80 2.76 22.69
C PRO A 257 1.11 2.95 24.19
N THR A 258 0.89 4.16 24.71
CA THR A 258 1.28 4.54 26.09
C THR A 258 0.28 4.08 27.17
N ARG A 259 -0.82 3.43 26.76
CA ARG A 259 -1.90 2.96 27.64
C ARG A 259 -2.66 1.77 27.02
N GLU A 260 -3.32 0.96 27.85
CA GLU A 260 -4.10 -0.22 27.44
C GLU A 260 -5.32 0.14 26.59
N GLU A 261 -5.90 1.31 26.84
CA GLU A 261 -7.07 1.85 26.15
C GLU A 261 -6.74 2.33 24.73
N THR A 262 -5.47 2.30 24.34
CA THR A 262 -4.98 2.62 22.99
C THR A 262 -5.56 3.95 22.48
N ILE A 263 -6.48 3.88 21.52
CA ILE A 263 -7.07 5.00 20.79
C ILE A 263 -8.41 5.46 21.35
N LEU A 264 -8.85 4.90 22.49
CA LEU A 264 -10.08 5.28 23.19
C LEU A 264 -10.24 6.81 23.16
N PRO A 265 -11.37 7.34 22.65
CA PRO A 265 -11.64 8.77 22.71
C PRO A 265 -11.52 9.35 24.11
N ASP A 266 -11.03 10.58 24.24
CA ASP A 266 -10.89 11.23 25.54
C ASP A 266 -12.27 11.61 26.11
N ASN A 267 -12.36 11.72 27.45
CA ASN A 267 -13.54 12.22 28.15
C ASN A 267 -13.17 13.51 28.90
N LEU A 268 -13.89 14.59 28.62
CA LEU A 268 -13.66 15.90 29.22
C LEU A 268 -14.23 15.98 30.63
N ALA A 269 -15.28 15.20 30.92
CA ALA A 269 -15.81 15.07 32.26
C ALA A 269 -14.85 14.22 33.12
N THR A 270 -14.35 14.80 34.21
CA THR A 270 -13.42 14.13 35.13
C THR A 270 -14.11 13.36 36.26
N ALA A 271 -15.35 13.75 36.61
CA ALA A 271 -16.16 13.10 37.63
C ALA A 271 -17.29 12.28 36.97
N PHE A 272 -17.07 10.98 36.79
CA PHE A 272 -18.07 10.09 36.22
C PHE A 272 -18.00 8.68 36.82
N THR A 273 -19.03 7.88 36.55
CA THR A 273 -19.07 6.45 36.89
C THR A 273 -19.50 5.65 35.66
N THR A 274 -19.03 4.40 35.58
CA THR A 274 -19.48 3.42 34.60
C THR A 274 -19.90 2.14 35.32
N GLN A 275 -20.96 1.50 34.86
CA GLN A 275 -21.43 0.23 35.42
C GLN A 275 -22.16 -0.61 34.38
N LEU A 276 -22.13 -1.94 34.55
CA LEU A 276 -22.96 -2.89 33.83
C LEU A 276 -24.12 -3.30 34.73
N VAL A 277 -25.35 -3.10 34.26
CA VAL A 277 -26.59 -3.47 34.93
C VAL A 277 -27.24 -4.62 34.17
N HIS A 278 -27.58 -5.69 34.86
CA HIS A 278 -28.29 -6.84 34.30
C HIS A 278 -29.34 -7.35 35.31
N PRO A 279 -30.64 -7.11 35.07
CA PRO A 279 -31.70 -7.62 35.92
C PRO A 279 -31.72 -9.15 35.95
N GLN A 280 -31.95 -9.75 37.12
CA GLN A 280 -32.09 -11.20 37.21
C GLN A 280 -33.29 -11.69 36.39
N GLY A 281 -33.08 -12.66 35.51
CA GLY A 281 -34.13 -13.28 34.70
C GLY A 281 -34.43 -12.60 33.36
N GLU A 282 -33.78 -11.47 33.05
CA GLU A 282 -33.88 -10.82 31.74
C GLU A 282 -32.67 -11.15 30.88
N GLN A 283 -32.82 -11.18 29.55
CA GLN A 283 -31.69 -11.26 28.60
C GLN A 283 -31.33 -9.87 28.07
N SER A 284 -31.26 -8.90 28.98
CA SER A 284 -30.99 -7.49 28.68
C SER A 284 -29.88 -6.97 29.58
N TYR A 285 -28.85 -6.40 28.95
CA TYR A 285 -27.64 -5.93 29.60
C TYR A 285 -27.44 -4.45 29.27
N THR A 286 -27.39 -3.60 30.29
CA THR A 286 -27.28 -2.16 30.11
C THR A 286 -25.97 -1.63 30.68
N PHE A 287 -25.09 -1.15 29.80
CA PHE A 287 -23.94 -0.36 30.23
C PHE A 287 -24.36 1.09 30.45
N VAL A 288 -24.05 1.65 31.62
CA VAL A 288 -24.46 3.00 32.03
C VAL A 288 -23.22 3.84 32.34
N TYR A 289 -23.06 4.95 31.62
CA TYR A 289 -22.19 6.06 31.99
C TYR A 289 -23.03 7.14 32.69
N LYS A 290 -22.52 7.68 33.79
CA LYS A 290 -23.12 8.83 34.48
C LYS A 290 -22.04 9.85 34.79
N GLY A 291 -22.08 10.98 34.08
CA GLY A 291 -21.29 12.17 34.34
C GLY A 291 -22.17 13.41 34.57
N PRO A 292 -21.58 14.57 34.91
CA PRO A 292 -22.31 15.84 35.03
C PRO A 292 -22.84 16.36 33.69
N ASP A 293 -22.27 15.87 32.60
CA ASP A 293 -22.53 16.30 31.24
C ASP A 293 -23.65 15.49 30.56
N VAL A 294 -23.71 14.18 30.81
CA VAL A 294 -24.74 13.29 30.26
C VAL A 294 -24.87 12.00 31.06
N ARG A 295 -26.08 11.42 31.05
CA ARG A 295 -26.29 10.01 31.35
C ARG A 295 -26.46 9.23 30.06
N LEU A 296 -25.53 8.33 29.76
CA LEU A 296 -25.50 7.54 28.53
C LEU A 296 -25.73 6.07 28.85
N GLU A 297 -26.59 5.41 28.09
CA GLU A 297 -26.89 3.99 28.22
C GLU A 297 -26.75 3.25 26.90
N TYR A 298 -26.12 2.08 26.95
CA TYR A 298 -26.10 1.09 25.88
C TYR A 298 -26.84 -0.17 26.35
N GLU A 299 -28.05 -0.38 25.85
CA GLU A 299 -28.85 -1.57 26.14
C GLU A 299 -28.63 -2.62 25.06
N ILE A 300 -28.12 -3.78 25.45
CA ILE A 300 -27.73 -4.90 24.60
C ILE A 300 -28.63 -6.08 24.90
N ARG A 301 -29.23 -6.64 23.85
CA ARG A 301 -29.97 -7.90 23.87
C ARG A 301 -29.33 -8.82 22.85
N PRO A 302 -28.38 -9.69 23.24
CA PRO A 302 -27.65 -10.52 22.31
C PRO A 302 -28.60 -11.37 21.46
N VAL A 303 -28.42 -11.34 20.14
CA VAL A 303 -29.25 -12.11 19.18
C VAL A 303 -28.43 -13.25 18.59
N ALA A 304 -29.08 -14.12 17.82
CA ALA A 304 -28.42 -15.26 17.17
C ALA A 304 -27.25 -14.85 16.25
N SER A 305 -27.24 -13.62 15.71
CA SER A 305 -26.24 -13.12 14.77
C SER A 305 -25.16 -12.20 15.37
N GLY A 306 -25.25 -11.83 16.66
CA GLY A 306 -24.27 -10.95 17.31
C GLY A 306 -24.84 -10.09 18.43
N TRP A 307 -24.17 -8.98 18.75
CA TRP A 307 -24.60 -8.03 19.78
C TRP A 307 -25.72 -7.08 19.37
N GLY A 308 -25.80 -6.76 18.07
CA GLY A 308 -26.66 -5.71 17.55
C GLY A 308 -28.07 -6.18 17.16
N PRO A 309 -29.07 -5.28 17.15
CA PRO A 309 -28.95 -3.83 17.39
C PRO A 309 -28.79 -3.47 18.88
N ILE A 310 -27.94 -2.48 19.17
CA ILE A 310 -27.69 -1.96 20.52
C ILE A 310 -28.45 -0.64 20.69
N ALA A 311 -29.42 -0.59 21.61
CA ALA A 311 -30.18 0.64 21.84
C ALA A 311 -29.35 1.65 22.65
N VAL A 312 -29.22 2.87 22.13
CA VAL A 312 -28.45 3.94 22.77
C VAL A 312 -29.41 5.00 23.33
N LYS A 313 -29.26 5.36 24.60
CA LYS A 313 -30.06 6.39 25.26
C LYS A 313 -29.19 7.51 25.83
N LEU A 314 -29.62 8.76 25.65
CA LEU A 314 -29.04 9.95 26.26
C LEU A 314 -30.09 10.59 27.17
N ASP A 315 -29.78 10.69 28.46
CA ASP A 315 -30.68 11.16 29.52
C ASP A 315 -32.06 10.48 29.49
N GLY A 316 -32.04 9.16 29.24
CA GLY A 316 -33.24 8.32 29.16
C GLY A 316 -33.98 8.35 27.82
N VAL A 317 -33.61 9.23 26.90
CA VAL A 317 -34.19 9.30 25.54
C VAL A 317 -33.42 8.36 24.62
N LYS A 318 -34.10 7.40 23.96
CA LYS A 318 -33.48 6.58 22.92
C LYS A 318 -33.16 7.43 21.69
N VAL A 319 -31.89 7.47 21.32
CA VAL A 319 -31.39 8.34 20.23
C VAL A 319 -30.89 7.57 19.01
N ALA A 320 -30.58 6.28 19.16
CA ALA A 320 -30.08 5.44 18.08
C ALA A 320 -30.19 3.93 18.39
N GLU A 321 -30.00 3.12 17.36
CA GLU A 321 -29.63 1.70 17.45
C GLU A 321 -28.29 1.47 16.76
N ALA A 322 -27.22 1.23 17.53
CA ALA A 322 -25.87 1.04 17.01
C ALA A 322 -25.60 -0.42 16.61
N MET A 323 -24.61 -0.61 15.74
CA MET A 323 -24.10 -1.92 15.30
C MET A 323 -25.18 -2.86 14.71
N ALA A 324 -26.25 -2.29 14.15
CA ALA A 324 -27.25 -3.08 13.45
C ALA A 324 -26.63 -3.70 12.19
N ASP A 325 -26.84 -5.01 11.99
CA ASP A 325 -26.16 -5.83 10.98
C ASP A 325 -24.61 -5.79 11.04
N GLY A 326 -24.05 -5.43 12.20
CA GLY A 326 -22.61 -5.51 12.47
C GLY A 326 -22.22 -6.92 12.88
N GLY A 327 -21.00 -7.35 12.53
CA GLY A 327 -20.50 -8.67 12.89
C GLY A 327 -19.44 -9.23 11.94
N VAL A 328 -19.00 -10.44 12.26
CA VAL A 328 -18.00 -11.18 11.48
C VAL A 328 -18.65 -11.73 10.21
N LEU A 329 -17.96 -11.57 9.08
CA LEU A 329 -18.36 -12.09 7.77
C LEU A 329 -17.37 -13.17 7.31
N PHE A 330 -17.86 -14.05 6.45
CA PHE A 330 -17.15 -15.20 5.90
C PHE A 330 -17.25 -15.22 4.38
N SER A 331 -16.48 -16.09 3.72
CA SER A 331 -16.51 -16.23 2.24
C SER A 331 -17.81 -16.85 1.71
N GLU A 332 -18.56 -17.53 2.58
CA GLU A 332 -19.87 -18.10 2.30
C GLU A 332 -20.83 -17.81 3.46
N ALA A 333 -22.12 -18.08 3.27
CA ALA A 333 -23.12 -17.83 4.30
C ALA A 333 -22.95 -18.82 5.46
N ALA A 334 -22.73 -18.30 6.67
CA ALA A 334 -22.74 -19.09 7.90
C ALA A 334 -24.13 -19.70 8.14
N ARG A 335 -24.17 -20.98 8.48
CA ARG A 335 -25.39 -21.73 8.80
C ARG A 335 -25.48 -22.02 10.28
N ASN A 336 -26.69 -22.29 10.77
CA ASN A 336 -26.96 -22.70 12.16
C ASN A 336 -26.38 -21.74 13.22
N THR A 337 -26.27 -20.45 12.88
CA THR A 337 -25.71 -19.44 13.80
C THR A 337 -26.59 -19.31 15.03
N ARG A 338 -26.01 -19.53 16.21
CA ARG A 338 -26.71 -19.43 17.49
C ARG A 338 -25.81 -18.83 18.55
N LEU A 339 -26.41 -18.07 19.46
CA LEU A 339 -25.79 -17.68 20.71
C LEU A 339 -25.69 -18.92 21.61
N SER A 340 -24.46 -19.32 21.93
CA SER A 340 -24.17 -20.49 22.77
C SER A 340 -23.91 -20.12 24.22
N ARG A 341 -23.41 -18.89 24.47
CA ARG A 341 -23.11 -18.38 25.80
C ARG A 341 -23.26 -16.87 25.84
N ALA A 342 -23.82 -16.34 26.93
CA ALA A 342 -23.79 -14.93 27.28
C ALA A 342 -23.65 -14.81 28.80
N GLU A 343 -22.64 -14.09 29.26
CA GLU A 343 -22.37 -13.94 30.70
C GLU A 343 -21.82 -12.56 31.05
N ALA A 344 -22.33 -11.97 32.13
CA ALA A 344 -21.82 -10.72 32.67
C ALA A 344 -20.92 -11.00 33.89
N ARG A 345 -19.67 -10.53 33.85
CA ARG A 345 -18.73 -10.64 34.97
C ARG A 345 -17.77 -9.45 35.01
N GLY A 346 -17.63 -8.83 36.18
CA GLY A 346 -16.63 -7.78 36.40
C GLY A 346 -16.77 -6.56 35.49
N GLY A 347 -18.00 -6.17 35.14
CA GLY A 347 -18.26 -5.05 34.23
C GLY A 347 -18.02 -5.37 32.75
N VAL A 348 -17.82 -6.65 32.39
CA VAL A 348 -17.70 -7.14 31.02
C VAL A 348 -18.88 -8.06 30.72
N LEU A 349 -19.44 -7.93 29.51
CA LEU A 349 -20.40 -8.87 28.94
C LEU A 349 -19.69 -9.72 27.90
N HIS A 350 -19.55 -11.01 28.17
CA HIS A 350 -18.95 -11.99 27.28
C HIS A 350 -20.03 -12.74 26.50
N GLY A 351 -19.77 -13.02 25.22
CA GLY A 351 -20.67 -13.76 24.34
C GLY A 351 -19.91 -14.71 23.42
N GLU A 352 -20.49 -15.88 23.18
CA GLU A 352 -19.97 -16.87 22.21
C GLU A 352 -21.07 -17.31 21.25
N TRP A 353 -20.79 -17.20 19.95
CA TRP A 353 -21.65 -17.67 18.87
C TRP A 353 -21.02 -18.88 18.19
N GLN A 354 -21.84 -19.89 17.93
CA GLN A 354 -21.48 -21.05 17.13
C GLN A 354 -22.19 -20.97 15.79
N CYS A 355 -21.48 -21.23 14.71
CA CYS A 355 -22.04 -21.41 13.36
C CYS A 355 -21.24 -22.45 12.58
N SER A 356 -21.78 -22.89 11.44
CA SER A 356 -21.12 -23.85 10.56
C SER A 356 -20.83 -23.22 9.19
N LEU A 357 -19.61 -23.41 8.68
CA LEU A 357 -19.16 -23.08 7.33
C LEU A 357 -18.72 -24.37 6.63
N GLY A 358 -19.40 -24.75 5.56
CA GLY A 358 -19.28 -26.12 5.03
C GLY A 358 -19.45 -27.16 6.14
N ASP A 359 -18.41 -27.98 6.34
CA ASP A 359 -18.33 -29.02 7.37
C ASP A 359 -17.57 -28.58 8.64
N SER A 360 -17.16 -27.30 8.71
CA SER A 360 -16.39 -26.76 9.84
C SER A 360 -17.30 -26.01 10.82
N ASP A 361 -17.14 -26.28 12.10
CA ASP A 361 -17.77 -25.52 13.18
C ASP A 361 -16.87 -24.36 13.61
N ILE A 362 -17.46 -23.17 13.64
CA ILE A 362 -16.79 -21.91 13.92
C ILE A 362 -17.32 -21.33 15.23
N VAL A 363 -16.41 -20.81 16.05
CA VAL A 363 -16.73 -20.08 17.27
C VAL A 363 -16.29 -18.64 17.13
N ILE A 364 -17.23 -17.72 17.31
CA ILE A 364 -16.97 -16.29 17.44
C ILE A 364 -17.12 -15.95 18.92
N ALA A 365 -16.03 -15.55 19.56
CA ALA A 365 -16.05 -15.03 20.92
C ALA A 365 -15.99 -13.51 20.89
N SER A 366 -16.72 -12.84 21.79
CA SER A 366 -16.68 -11.40 21.89
C SER A 366 -16.87 -10.93 23.33
N ASP A 367 -16.18 -9.85 23.68
CA ASP A 367 -16.34 -9.16 24.96
C ASP A 367 -16.81 -7.72 24.70
N VAL A 368 -17.78 -7.27 25.48
CA VAL A 368 -18.24 -5.88 25.50
C VAL A 368 -18.00 -5.29 26.87
N ARG A 369 -17.48 -4.06 26.91
CA ARG A 369 -17.26 -3.30 28.14
C ARG A 369 -17.47 -1.80 27.88
N LEU A 370 -17.71 -1.03 28.93
CA LEU A 370 -17.84 0.42 28.84
C LEU A 370 -16.60 1.09 29.43
N TRP A 371 -15.88 1.86 28.62
CA TRP A 371 -14.80 2.73 29.06
C TRP A 371 -15.18 4.17 28.77
N GLN A 372 -15.36 4.97 29.83
CA GLN A 372 -15.88 6.33 29.72
C GLN A 372 -17.21 6.31 28.97
N LYS A 373 -17.32 7.01 27.83
CA LYS A 373 -18.50 7.03 26.96
C LYS A 373 -18.43 6.04 25.79
N SER A 374 -17.34 5.31 25.64
CA SER A 374 -17.16 4.39 24.52
C SER A 374 -17.54 2.97 24.92
N LEU A 375 -18.47 2.39 24.18
CA LEU A 375 -18.68 0.95 24.19
C LEU A 375 -17.52 0.29 23.43
N VAL A 376 -16.74 -0.54 24.12
CA VAL A 376 -15.56 -1.22 23.57
C VAL A 376 -15.93 -2.67 23.32
N VAL A 377 -15.84 -3.09 22.06
CA VAL A 377 -16.24 -4.41 21.59
C VAL A 377 -15.03 -5.14 21.02
N ASP A 378 -14.62 -6.22 21.67
CA ASP A 378 -13.54 -7.09 21.22
C ASP A 378 -14.14 -8.30 20.48
N TYR A 379 -13.63 -8.64 19.30
CA TYR A 379 -14.04 -9.82 18.52
C TYR A 379 -12.86 -10.76 18.31
N ILE A 380 -13.10 -12.06 18.53
CA ILE A 380 -12.12 -13.12 18.30
C ILE A 380 -12.79 -14.25 17.50
N CYS A 381 -12.25 -14.57 16.32
CA CYS A 381 -12.66 -15.72 15.52
C CYS A 381 -11.41 -16.41 14.98
N ARG A 382 -11.14 -17.63 15.47
CA ARG A 382 -9.92 -18.39 15.15
C ARG A 382 -10.19 -19.39 14.04
N GLY A 383 -9.14 -19.79 13.32
CA GLY A 383 -9.19 -20.74 12.19
C GLY A 383 -8.86 -20.11 10.83
N GLY A 384 -8.91 -18.78 10.73
CA GLY A 384 -8.65 -18.05 9.49
C GLY A 384 -9.80 -18.07 8.47
N ASP A 385 -11.01 -18.45 8.89
CA ASP A 385 -12.20 -18.49 8.02
C ASP A 385 -12.84 -17.11 7.82
N ALA A 386 -12.72 -16.24 8.83
CA ALA A 386 -13.26 -14.89 8.78
C ALA A 386 -12.62 -14.07 7.64
N THR A 387 -13.47 -13.38 6.87
CA THR A 387 -13.04 -12.54 5.74
C THR A 387 -13.12 -11.06 6.09
N GLU A 388 -14.09 -10.65 6.92
CA GLU A 388 -14.28 -9.26 7.31
C GLU A 388 -14.89 -9.15 8.72
N LEU A 389 -14.70 -7.99 9.36
CA LEU A 389 -15.58 -7.50 10.44
C LEU A 389 -16.27 -6.23 9.93
N SER A 390 -17.59 -6.27 9.88
CA SER A 390 -18.43 -5.13 9.50
C SER A 390 -18.94 -4.41 10.75
N TYR A 391 -18.88 -3.07 10.76
CA TYR A 391 -19.47 -2.28 11.84
C TYR A 391 -20.99 -2.11 11.70
N GLY A 392 -21.57 -2.53 10.57
CA GLY A 392 -23.01 -2.42 10.33
C GLY A 392 -23.46 -0.99 10.05
N TYR A 393 -24.59 -0.60 10.64
CA TYR A 393 -25.13 0.76 10.59
C TYR A 393 -25.67 1.21 11.95
N ILE A 394 -25.84 2.52 12.08
CA ILE A 394 -26.54 3.17 13.18
C ILE A 394 -27.93 3.54 12.66
N ALA A 395 -28.99 3.08 13.32
CA ALA A 395 -30.39 3.26 12.90
C ALA A 395 -31.16 4.19 13.84
N GLY A 396 -32.35 4.62 13.43
CA GLY A 396 -33.25 5.42 14.27
C GLY A 396 -32.68 6.79 14.64
N VAL A 397 -31.75 7.31 13.84
CA VAL A 397 -31.11 8.60 14.11
C VAL A 397 -31.95 9.73 13.54
N GLU A 398 -32.29 10.72 14.36
CA GLU A 398 -32.99 11.91 13.91
C GLU A 398 -32.04 12.91 13.24
N LYS A 399 -32.36 13.27 11.99
CA LYS A 399 -31.61 14.27 11.19
C LYS A 399 -30.07 14.04 11.21
N PRO A 400 -29.59 12.85 10.79
CA PRO A 400 -28.18 12.53 10.78
C PRO A 400 -27.41 13.28 9.68
N GLU A 401 -26.17 13.64 9.99
CA GLU A 401 -25.19 14.19 9.08
C GLU A 401 -23.81 13.57 9.30
N LEU A 402 -22.98 13.60 8.27
CA LEU A 402 -21.60 13.15 8.31
C LEU A 402 -20.67 14.35 8.29
N ILE A 403 -19.75 14.40 9.26
CA ILE A 403 -18.69 15.39 9.36
C ILE A 403 -17.39 14.76 8.92
N LEU A 404 -16.84 15.24 7.80
CA LEU A 404 -15.58 14.74 7.25
C LEU A 404 -14.38 15.16 8.11
N LEU A 405 -13.50 14.21 8.40
CA LEU A 405 -12.21 14.41 9.07
C LEU A 405 -11.08 14.50 8.04
N PRO A 406 -10.55 15.70 7.73
CA PRO A 406 -9.60 15.86 6.62
C PRO A 406 -8.22 15.24 6.90
N TYR A 407 -7.90 14.96 8.17
CA TYR A 407 -6.60 14.44 8.60
C TYR A 407 -6.62 12.95 8.95
N LEU A 408 -7.77 12.27 8.85
CA LEU A 408 -7.90 10.85 9.15
C LEU A 408 -8.55 10.12 7.98
N ASN A 409 -7.91 9.04 7.51
CA ASN A 409 -8.31 8.33 6.30
C ASN A 409 -8.04 6.83 6.41
N TYR A 410 -8.84 6.04 5.69
CA TYR A 410 -8.54 4.65 5.35
C TYR A 410 -8.22 4.59 3.85
N GLY A 411 -6.93 4.59 3.53
CA GLY A 411 -6.44 4.65 2.16
C GLY A 411 -6.85 5.98 1.51
N GLY A 412 -7.50 5.93 0.35
CA GLY A 412 -7.96 7.14 -0.35
C GLY A 412 -9.23 7.79 0.21
N HIS A 413 -9.83 7.25 1.27
CA HIS A 413 -11.12 7.69 1.79
C HIS A 413 -10.98 8.38 3.15
N HIS A 414 -11.33 9.67 3.22
CA HIS A 414 -11.40 10.41 4.48
C HIS A 414 -12.53 9.90 5.36
N LEU A 415 -12.26 9.71 6.64
CA LEU A 415 -13.23 9.18 7.59
C LEU A 415 -14.22 10.24 8.04
N ASN A 416 -15.34 9.79 8.58
CA ASN A 416 -16.40 10.66 9.05
C ASN A 416 -16.67 10.43 10.54
N LEU A 417 -17.25 11.46 11.15
CA LEU A 417 -18.04 11.37 12.36
C LEU A 417 -19.51 11.54 12.01
N MET A 418 -20.40 10.98 12.81
CA MET A 418 -21.83 11.25 12.71
C MET A 418 -22.20 12.39 13.66
N MET A 419 -23.02 13.32 13.19
CA MET A 419 -23.73 14.29 14.02
C MET A 419 -25.23 14.07 13.85
N ALA A 420 -25.99 14.07 14.93
CA ALA A 420 -27.44 14.07 14.91
C ALA A 420 -27.97 15.42 15.40
N ARG A 421 -28.87 16.04 14.63
CA ARG A 421 -29.50 17.33 14.98
C ARG A 421 -30.97 17.19 15.37
N GLY A 422 -31.34 16.03 15.88
CA GLY A 422 -32.67 15.75 16.42
C GLY A 422 -33.00 16.56 17.68
N ALA A 423 -34.09 16.19 18.34
CA ALA A 423 -34.49 16.83 19.60
C ALA A 423 -33.42 16.70 20.70
N LYS A 424 -32.63 15.62 20.67
CA LYS A 424 -31.45 15.40 21.50
C LYS A 424 -30.21 15.34 20.61
N PRO A 425 -29.48 16.46 20.42
CA PRO A 425 -28.27 16.47 19.60
C PRO A 425 -27.13 15.65 20.21
N PHE A 426 -26.36 14.97 19.36
CA PHE A 426 -25.16 14.23 19.77
C PHE A 426 -24.23 13.97 18.59
N PHE A 427 -23.00 13.56 18.90
CA PHE A 427 -22.00 13.05 17.98
C PHE A 427 -21.78 11.56 18.21
N ALA A 428 -21.42 10.84 17.15
CA ALA A 428 -21.04 9.44 17.26
C ALA A 428 -19.85 9.06 16.36
N SER A 429 -19.09 8.08 16.82
CA SER A 429 -17.95 7.52 16.10
C SER A 429 -17.88 6.00 16.21
N VAL A 430 -17.28 5.39 15.19
CA VAL A 430 -16.87 3.97 15.21
C VAL A 430 -15.42 3.88 14.72
N TRP A 431 -14.52 3.38 15.58
CA TRP A 431 -13.08 3.26 15.31
C TRP A 431 -12.58 1.83 15.48
N MET A 432 -11.74 1.38 14.55
CA MET A 432 -10.90 0.18 14.73
C MET A 432 -9.70 0.54 15.59
N ASP A 433 -9.37 -0.29 16.57
CA ASP A 433 -8.10 -0.21 17.27
C ASP A 433 -6.96 -0.70 16.36
N TRP A 434 -6.26 0.23 15.72
CA TRP A 434 -5.14 -0.10 14.84
C TRP A 434 -3.91 -0.66 15.57
N TYR A 435 -3.83 -0.58 16.91
CA TYR A 435 -2.74 -1.22 17.67
C TYR A 435 -3.03 -2.69 18.00
N ARG A 436 -4.31 -3.06 18.09
CA ARG A 436 -4.75 -4.42 18.44
C ARG A 436 -5.33 -5.21 17.27
N SER A 437 -5.64 -4.57 16.15
CA SER A 437 -6.15 -5.24 14.95
C SER A 437 -5.18 -6.28 14.41
N ASN A 438 -5.72 -7.40 13.91
CA ASN A 438 -4.99 -8.40 13.14
C ASN A 438 -5.39 -8.40 11.66
N ALA A 439 -6.19 -7.43 11.23
CA ALA A 439 -6.68 -7.32 9.87
C ALA A 439 -5.56 -6.97 8.88
N SER A 440 -5.85 -7.29 7.62
CA SER A 440 -5.00 -6.98 6.48
C SER A 440 -5.16 -5.53 6.02
N ALA A 441 -6.40 -4.99 6.06
CA ALA A 441 -6.68 -3.60 5.72
C ALA A 441 -8.05 -3.16 6.26
N PRO A 442 -8.25 -1.88 6.60
CA PRO A 442 -9.57 -1.32 6.80
C PRO A 442 -10.30 -1.06 5.48
N TYR A 443 -11.62 -0.88 5.55
CA TYR A 443 -12.43 -0.31 4.47
C TYR A 443 -13.43 0.68 5.05
N ALA A 444 -13.74 1.74 4.33
CA ALA A 444 -14.72 2.75 4.73
C ALA A 444 -15.95 2.70 3.84
N VAL A 445 -17.13 2.79 4.45
CA VAL A 445 -18.41 2.99 3.76
C VAL A 445 -19.21 3.98 4.58
N ASP A 446 -19.44 5.16 4.01
CA ASP A 446 -20.19 6.23 4.64
C ASP A 446 -21.43 6.56 3.82
N SER A 447 -22.61 6.52 4.44
CA SER A 447 -23.85 6.90 3.77
C SER A 447 -24.95 7.20 4.76
N VAL A 448 -25.77 8.19 4.46
CA VAL A 448 -27.04 8.46 5.16
C VAL A 448 -28.20 8.07 4.25
N LYS A 449 -29.11 7.22 4.75
CA LYS A 449 -30.35 6.82 4.07
C LYS A 449 -31.51 6.90 5.06
N GLY A 450 -32.23 8.03 5.04
CA GLY A 450 -33.25 8.32 6.04
C GLY A 450 -32.61 8.44 7.42
N ASP A 451 -33.05 7.59 8.34
CA ASP A 451 -32.57 7.49 9.73
C ASP A 451 -31.44 6.46 9.91
N ARG A 452 -30.95 5.85 8.82
CA ARG A 452 -29.86 4.85 8.82
C ARG A 452 -28.55 5.45 8.34
N VAL A 453 -27.50 5.26 9.10
CA VAL A 453 -26.14 5.76 8.84
C VAL A 453 -25.14 4.62 8.81
N ARG A 454 -24.43 4.45 7.70
CA ARG A 454 -23.18 3.69 7.68
C ARG A 454 -22.04 4.64 7.99
N LEU A 455 -21.17 4.25 8.91
CA LEU A 455 -20.07 5.08 9.42
C LEU A 455 -18.77 4.26 9.45
N ASN A 456 -17.76 4.69 8.70
CA ASN A 456 -16.38 4.19 8.67
C ASN A 456 -16.17 2.70 8.32
N GLY A 457 -17.21 1.93 7.99
CA GLY A 457 -17.11 0.62 7.34
C GLY A 457 -16.73 -0.57 8.24
N GLY A 458 -15.48 -1.01 8.16
CA GLY A 458 -15.01 -2.25 8.78
C GLY A 458 -13.54 -2.61 8.47
N VAL A 459 -13.18 -3.88 8.63
CA VAL A 459 -11.85 -4.42 8.30
C VAL A 459 -11.91 -5.71 7.49
N ARG A 460 -10.85 -6.01 6.74
CA ARG A 460 -10.72 -7.18 5.86
C ARG A 460 -9.52 -8.05 6.21
N TYR A 461 -9.69 -9.35 5.96
CA TYR A 461 -8.70 -10.39 6.09
C TYR A 461 -8.46 -11.04 4.72
N LEU A 462 -7.26 -10.87 4.18
CA LEU A 462 -6.84 -11.47 2.92
C LEU A 462 -5.89 -12.65 3.17
N PRO A 463 -5.93 -13.69 2.32
CA PRO A 463 -5.04 -14.83 2.50
C PRO A 463 -3.58 -14.42 2.27
N LYS A 464 -2.68 -15.01 3.04
CA LYS A 464 -1.24 -14.93 2.79
C LYS A 464 -0.89 -15.73 1.52
N THR A 465 0.37 -15.70 1.10
CA THR A 465 0.86 -16.44 -0.08
C THR A 465 0.76 -17.97 0.06
N ASP A 466 0.51 -18.49 1.27
CA ASP A 466 0.22 -19.91 1.53
C ASP A 466 -1.29 -20.25 1.47
N GLY A 467 -2.13 -19.28 1.12
CA GLY A 467 -3.59 -19.42 1.05
C GLY A 467 -4.32 -19.23 2.39
N LYS A 468 -3.61 -19.11 3.51
CA LYS A 468 -4.23 -19.00 4.84
C LYS A 468 -4.44 -17.55 5.25
N ARG A 469 -5.60 -17.20 5.80
CA ARG A 469 -5.79 -15.89 6.46
C ARG A 469 -5.20 -15.90 7.87
N ASN A 470 -5.17 -14.73 8.47
CA ASN A 470 -4.95 -14.60 9.90
C ASN A 470 -6.26 -14.84 10.64
N ASP A 471 -6.17 -15.32 11.88
CA ASP A 471 -7.29 -15.32 12.82
C ASP A 471 -7.77 -13.89 13.06
N LEU A 472 -9.09 -13.71 13.21
CA LEU A 472 -9.69 -12.41 13.47
C LEU A 472 -9.49 -12.04 14.93
N PHE A 473 -8.85 -10.89 15.15
CA PHE A 473 -8.74 -10.22 16.45
C PHE A 473 -8.95 -8.73 16.25
N GLU A 474 -10.05 -8.20 16.77
CA GLU A 474 -10.40 -6.79 16.60
C GLU A 474 -10.88 -6.19 17.91
N ARG A 475 -10.58 -4.91 18.12
CA ARG A 475 -11.22 -4.05 19.11
C ARG A 475 -11.87 -2.88 18.38
N VAL A 476 -13.13 -2.63 18.67
CA VAL A 476 -13.90 -1.54 18.08
C VAL A 476 -14.40 -0.61 19.19
N PHE A 477 -14.22 0.69 18.98
CA PHE A 477 -14.75 1.73 19.87
C PHE A 477 -16.00 2.34 19.24
N VAL A 478 -17.16 2.17 19.89
CA VAL A 478 -18.43 2.79 19.49
C VAL A 478 -18.77 3.86 20.51
N THR A 479 -18.69 5.13 20.12
CA THR A 479 -18.78 6.26 21.06
C THR A 479 -19.95 7.16 20.70
N PHE A 480 -20.71 7.57 21.71
CA PHE A 480 -21.77 8.58 21.59
C PHE A 480 -21.51 9.65 22.66
N SER A 481 -21.53 10.93 22.27
CA SER A 481 -21.30 12.04 23.20
C SER A 481 -22.05 13.29 22.77
N PRO A 482 -22.52 14.16 23.70
CA PRO A 482 -22.93 15.51 23.36
C PRO A 482 -21.78 16.41 22.87
N THR A 483 -20.52 15.99 23.01
CA THR A 483 -19.32 16.77 22.69
C THR A 483 -18.51 16.11 21.58
N PHE A 484 -18.14 16.91 20.58
CA PHE A 484 -17.45 16.43 19.37
C PHE A 484 -16.07 15.85 19.67
N GLU A 485 -15.27 16.53 20.49
CA GLU A 485 -13.89 16.18 20.82
C GLU A 485 -13.79 14.78 21.46
N GLU A 486 -14.82 14.38 22.20
CA GLU A 486 -14.89 13.08 22.87
C GLU A 486 -15.29 11.93 21.95
N THR A 487 -15.47 12.20 20.66
CA THR A 487 -15.68 11.17 19.63
C THR A 487 -14.46 10.95 18.74
N LEU A 488 -13.43 11.81 18.84
CA LEU A 488 -12.18 11.69 18.10
C LEU A 488 -11.26 10.65 18.75
N PRO A 489 -10.52 9.85 17.97
CA PRO A 489 -9.61 8.87 18.53
C PRO A 489 -8.35 9.56 19.11
N THR A 490 -7.85 9.06 20.23
CA THR A 490 -6.59 9.56 20.81
C THR A 490 -5.37 8.92 20.14
N ILE A 491 -4.29 9.69 19.95
CA ILE A 491 -3.00 9.17 19.53
C ILE A 491 -2.13 8.90 20.77
N ALA A 492 -2.19 7.67 21.30
CA ALA A 492 -1.44 7.26 22.48
C ALA A 492 0.05 7.00 22.21
N ASN A 493 0.75 7.97 21.61
CA ASN A 493 2.19 7.94 21.34
C ASN A 493 2.92 8.97 22.19
N PRO A 494 4.17 8.69 22.64
CA PRO A 494 4.97 9.69 23.30
C PRO A 494 5.32 10.83 22.32
N PRO A 495 5.38 12.09 22.78
CA PRO A 495 5.87 13.18 21.96
C PRO A 495 7.28 12.90 21.42
N ALA A 496 7.58 13.39 20.21
CA ALA A 496 8.91 13.26 19.64
C ALA A 496 9.96 13.92 20.54
N LYS A 497 11.04 13.19 20.88
CA LYS A 497 12.10 13.63 21.82
C LYS A 497 12.65 15.03 21.53
N ARG A 498 12.72 15.41 20.25
CA ARG A 498 13.23 16.72 19.78
C ARG A 498 12.16 17.56 19.07
N GLY A 499 10.88 17.24 19.25
CA GLY A 499 9.78 17.91 18.55
C GLY A 499 9.69 19.41 18.87
N ARG A 500 9.80 19.79 20.15
CA ARG A 500 9.82 21.21 20.57
C ARG A 500 10.97 21.98 19.92
N GLU A 501 12.14 21.35 19.84
CA GLU A 501 13.31 21.96 19.22
C GLU A 501 13.14 22.12 17.70
N ALA A 502 12.57 21.12 17.02
CA ALA A 502 12.22 21.22 15.59
C ALA A 502 11.24 22.37 15.33
N GLY A 503 10.25 22.58 16.21
CA GLY A 503 9.27 23.66 16.12
C GLY A 503 9.84 25.08 16.27
N THR A 504 11.12 25.24 16.66
CA THR A 504 11.79 26.56 16.78
C THR A 504 12.59 26.96 15.53
N ARG A 505 12.53 26.16 14.46
CA ARG A 505 13.37 26.30 13.27
C ARG A 505 12.52 26.26 12.01
N LEU A 506 12.93 27.02 11.01
CA LEU A 506 12.42 26.80 9.65
C LEU A 506 12.91 25.44 9.15
N TRP A 507 12.06 24.75 8.40
CA TRP A 507 12.44 23.57 7.64
C TRP A 507 12.63 23.95 6.18
N GLN A 508 13.77 23.59 5.62
CA GLN A 508 14.00 23.72 4.19
C GLN A 508 14.56 22.41 3.66
N GLU A 509 13.87 21.88 2.67
CA GLU A 509 14.49 20.94 1.76
C GLU A 509 15.31 21.69 0.71
N SER A 510 16.58 21.32 0.57
CA SER A 510 17.35 21.68 -0.61
C SER A 510 17.20 20.53 -1.60
N TRP A 511 16.86 20.80 -2.85
CA TRP A 511 16.79 19.79 -3.90
C TRP A 511 18.17 19.20 -4.25
N GLY A 512 19.18 19.32 -3.38
CA GLY A 512 20.58 19.01 -3.62
C GLY A 512 21.16 19.95 -4.68
N PRO A 513 22.42 20.39 -4.53
CA PRO A 513 22.94 21.31 -5.50
C PRO A 513 23.55 20.57 -6.69
N ARG A 514 23.34 21.12 -7.89
CA ARG A 514 24.18 20.79 -9.06
C ARG A 514 25.66 21.15 -8.79
N ASP A 515 25.88 22.11 -7.89
CA ASP A 515 27.19 22.58 -7.41
C ASP A 515 27.11 23.01 -5.93
N TYR A 516 27.79 22.27 -5.06
CA TYR A 516 27.84 22.54 -3.61
C TYR A 516 28.40 23.92 -3.24
N ALA A 517 29.29 24.51 -4.05
CA ALA A 517 29.86 25.83 -3.78
C ALA A 517 28.81 26.93 -3.98
N THR A 518 28.11 26.93 -5.11
CA THR A 518 27.03 27.88 -5.40
C THR A 518 25.92 27.83 -4.35
N GLU A 519 25.57 26.63 -3.88
CA GLU A 519 24.57 26.47 -2.81
C GLU A 519 25.07 26.99 -1.47
N HIS A 520 26.35 26.81 -1.15
CA HIS A 520 26.91 27.41 0.05
C HIS A 520 26.93 28.95 0.00
N GLU A 521 27.20 29.55 -1.15
CA GLU A 521 27.06 31.01 -1.34
C GLU A 521 25.62 31.47 -1.12
N ARG A 522 24.64 30.72 -1.62
CA ARG A 522 23.23 30.97 -1.33
C ARG A 522 22.94 30.89 0.17
N SER A 523 23.44 29.86 0.84
CA SER A 523 23.26 29.68 2.28
C SER A 523 23.87 30.83 3.09
N LYS A 524 25.06 31.32 2.73
CA LYS A 524 25.67 32.50 3.37
C LYS A 524 24.81 33.75 3.22
N ARG A 525 24.21 33.98 2.03
CA ARG A 525 23.27 35.09 1.83
C ARG A 525 22.02 34.97 2.71
N LEU A 526 21.42 33.79 2.77
CA LEU A 526 20.26 33.54 3.64
C LEU A 526 20.61 33.80 5.11
N ARG A 527 21.79 33.34 5.55
CA ARG A 527 22.29 33.63 6.91
C ARG A 527 22.45 35.15 7.13
N ALA A 528 23.01 35.87 6.17
CA ALA A 528 23.18 37.32 6.26
C ALA A 528 21.84 38.09 6.29
N TYR A 529 20.77 37.53 5.70
CA TYR A 529 19.41 38.07 5.80
C TYR A 529 18.69 37.74 7.11
N GLY A 530 19.38 37.12 8.09
CA GLY A 530 18.82 36.84 9.42
C GLY A 530 18.16 35.46 9.53
N ILE A 531 18.36 34.55 8.58
CA ILE A 531 17.91 33.16 8.73
C ILE A 531 18.87 32.42 9.68
N ASP A 532 18.67 32.61 10.98
CA ASP A 532 19.57 32.08 12.01
C ASP A 532 19.22 30.65 12.47
N ARG A 533 17.94 30.28 12.38
CA ARG A 533 17.38 29.02 12.90
C ARG A 533 16.78 28.18 11.76
N LEU A 534 17.65 27.50 11.01
CA LEU A 534 17.26 26.61 9.93
C LEU A 534 17.60 25.14 10.24
N THR A 535 16.72 24.24 9.82
CA THR A 535 17.04 22.84 9.56
C THR A 535 16.97 22.61 8.06
N GLN A 536 18.12 22.37 7.46
CA GLN A 536 18.25 22.10 6.03
C GLN A 536 18.53 20.62 5.81
N CYS A 537 17.70 19.96 5.01
CA CYS A 537 17.95 18.60 4.57
C CYS A 537 18.13 18.57 3.05
N ASN A 538 19.15 17.86 2.58
CA ASN A 538 19.34 17.68 1.14
C ASN A 538 18.56 16.47 0.64
N HIS A 539 17.79 16.68 -0.42
CA HIS A 539 16.98 15.66 -1.08
C HIS A 539 17.85 14.55 -1.70
N GLU A 540 17.18 13.48 -2.10
CA GLU A 540 17.66 12.26 -2.73
C GLU A 540 18.72 12.42 -3.84
N ILE A 541 18.75 13.52 -4.58
CA ILE A 541 19.70 13.67 -5.70
C ILE A 541 21.14 13.75 -5.21
N THR A 542 21.36 14.01 -3.93
CA THR A 542 22.70 13.89 -3.31
C THR A 542 23.29 12.49 -3.49
N TRP A 543 22.41 11.49 -3.64
CA TRP A 543 22.77 10.08 -3.77
C TRP A 543 22.88 9.59 -5.21
N ARG A 544 22.42 10.34 -6.22
CA ARG A 544 22.40 9.90 -7.62
C ARG A 544 22.78 11.00 -8.61
N ASP A 545 23.35 10.61 -9.74
CA ASP A 545 23.76 11.52 -10.81
C ASP A 545 22.65 11.75 -11.84
N GLY A 546 21.87 10.71 -12.13
CA GLY A 546 20.70 10.68 -13.01
C GLY A 546 19.54 9.91 -12.39
N GLY A 547 19.02 8.88 -13.09
CA GLY A 547 17.87 8.08 -12.65
C GLY A 547 18.21 6.86 -11.78
N GLU A 548 19.42 6.76 -11.23
CA GLU A 548 19.87 5.58 -10.48
C GLU A 548 19.20 5.47 -9.10
N SER A 549 19.58 4.45 -8.33
CA SER A 549 19.07 4.28 -6.96
C SER A 549 19.54 5.39 -6.01
N PHE A 550 18.66 5.76 -5.07
CA PHE A 550 18.86 6.88 -4.14
C PHE A 550 18.53 6.54 -2.68
N THR A 551 18.10 5.30 -2.43
CA THR A 551 17.68 4.78 -1.13
C THR A 551 18.61 3.64 -0.72
N PHE A 552 18.54 3.18 0.53
CA PHE A 552 19.33 2.05 1.03
C PHE A 552 20.84 2.13 0.68
N ARG A 553 21.50 3.26 0.94
CA ARG A 553 22.90 3.44 0.55
C ARG A 553 23.66 4.38 1.45
N THR A 554 24.99 4.27 1.41
CA THR A 554 25.90 5.11 2.20
C THR A 554 26.83 5.98 1.36
N ARG A 555 26.90 5.74 0.05
CA ARG A 555 27.81 6.44 -0.89
C ARG A 555 27.06 7.55 -1.62
N ALA A 556 27.60 8.76 -1.59
CA ALA A 556 27.08 9.90 -2.34
C ALA A 556 27.28 9.72 -3.85
N ALA A 557 26.63 10.56 -4.66
CA ALA A 557 26.73 10.53 -6.11
C ALA A 557 28.17 10.82 -6.59
N PRO A 558 28.83 9.91 -7.33
CA PRO A 558 30.21 10.11 -7.80
C PRO A 558 30.38 11.35 -8.68
N GLY A 559 29.45 11.60 -9.60
CA GLY A 559 29.49 12.75 -10.52
C GLY A 559 29.38 14.11 -9.83
N LYS A 560 29.02 14.13 -8.54
CA LYS A 560 28.95 15.34 -7.69
C LYS A 560 30.14 15.48 -6.74
N GLY A 561 31.23 14.76 -6.98
CA GLY A 561 32.42 14.76 -6.12
C GLY A 561 32.34 13.75 -4.96
N GLY A 562 31.34 12.88 -4.96
CA GLY A 562 31.22 11.76 -4.03
C GLY A 562 31.18 12.16 -2.55
N ASP A 563 31.63 11.24 -1.71
CA ASP A 563 31.45 11.36 -0.26
C ASP A 563 32.18 12.56 0.34
N GLN A 564 33.33 12.95 -0.23
CA GLN A 564 34.13 14.06 0.26
C GLN A 564 33.41 15.38 0.06
N ALA A 565 32.91 15.63 -1.16
CA ALA A 565 32.16 16.84 -1.45
C ALA A 565 30.90 16.98 -0.58
N LEU A 566 30.20 15.86 -0.34
CA LEU A 566 29.02 15.87 0.54
C LEU A 566 29.38 16.14 2.01
N ARG A 567 30.46 15.52 2.52
CA ARG A 567 30.97 15.82 3.88
C ARG A 567 31.27 17.30 4.05
N ASP A 568 31.98 17.88 3.10
CA ASP A 568 32.39 19.29 3.14
C ASP A 568 31.17 20.21 3.08
N TYR A 569 30.18 19.87 2.25
CA TYR A 569 28.91 20.58 2.20
C TYR A 569 28.18 20.57 3.56
N VAL A 570 27.99 19.39 4.16
CA VAL A 570 27.30 19.26 5.47
C VAL A 570 28.02 20.07 6.55
N SER A 571 29.36 20.02 6.57
CA SER A 571 30.17 20.80 7.51
C SER A 571 29.98 22.31 7.32
N LYS A 572 30.01 22.79 6.05
CA LYS A 572 29.77 24.19 5.69
C LYS A 572 28.36 24.68 6.03
N GLN A 573 27.32 23.85 5.90
CA GLN A 573 25.98 24.24 6.34
C GLN A 573 25.92 24.36 7.87
N ARG A 574 26.56 23.43 8.59
CA ARG A 574 26.63 23.48 10.06
C ARG A 574 27.42 24.68 10.58
N SER A 575 28.45 25.13 9.87
CA SER A 575 29.24 26.31 10.28
C SER A 575 28.43 27.61 10.22
N LEU A 576 27.29 27.63 9.54
CA LEU A 576 26.32 28.74 9.57
C LEU A 576 25.38 28.67 10.79
N GLY A 577 25.62 27.79 11.77
CA GLY A 577 24.75 27.61 12.93
C GLY A 577 23.45 26.83 12.64
N TRP A 578 23.30 26.31 11.42
CA TRP A 578 22.13 25.54 11.00
C TRP A 578 22.24 24.07 11.38
N ARG A 579 21.11 23.37 11.29
CA ARG A 579 21.10 21.91 11.23
C ARG A 579 21.20 21.46 9.79
N SER A 580 21.99 20.42 9.56
CA SER A 580 22.17 19.81 8.26
C SER A 580 21.88 18.32 8.36
N GLY A 581 20.91 17.88 7.55
CA GLY A 581 20.50 16.49 7.42
C GLY A 581 20.52 16.02 5.97
N LEU A 582 20.34 14.72 5.80
CA LEU A 582 20.31 14.07 4.49
C LEU A 582 19.01 13.30 4.34
N TYR A 583 18.57 13.19 3.09
CA TYR A 583 17.50 12.30 2.67
C TYR A 583 17.87 10.84 2.96
N THR A 584 16.96 10.14 3.61
CA THR A 584 16.97 8.68 3.78
C THR A 584 15.57 8.19 3.48
N ASN A 585 15.46 6.95 3.00
CA ASN A 585 14.18 6.34 2.69
C ASN A 585 14.38 4.83 2.73
N TYR A 586 13.50 4.14 3.45
CA TYR A 586 13.49 2.69 3.58
C TYR A 586 12.15 2.08 3.13
N THR A 587 11.44 2.78 2.25
CA THR A 587 10.16 2.37 1.67
C THR A 587 10.24 2.13 0.17
N ASP A 588 11.27 2.66 -0.50
CA ASP A 588 11.48 2.50 -1.93
C ASP A 588 12.78 1.73 -2.17
N TYR A 589 12.67 0.50 -2.63
CA TYR A 589 13.80 -0.41 -2.79
C TYR A 589 14.00 -0.76 -4.25
N ALA A 590 15.07 -0.24 -4.83
CA ALA A 590 15.32 -0.34 -6.26
C ALA A 590 16.04 -1.64 -6.64
N PRO A 591 15.67 -2.30 -7.75
CA PRO A 591 16.35 -3.49 -8.22
C PRO A 591 17.83 -3.35 -8.52
N VAL A 592 18.33 -2.14 -8.80
CA VAL A 592 19.76 -1.87 -9.06
C VAL A 592 20.57 -1.62 -7.79
N ASN A 593 19.93 -1.52 -6.62
CA ASN A 593 20.58 -1.18 -5.36
C ASN A 593 21.61 -2.24 -4.92
N GLU A 594 22.65 -1.81 -4.20
CA GLU A 594 23.74 -2.68 -3.73
C GLU A 594 23.26 -3.77 -2.77
N TYR A 595 22.20 -3.51 -2.00
CA TYR A 595 21.62 -4.49 -1.07
C TYR A 595 20.49 -5.30 -1.69
N TRP A 596 20.13 -5.13 -2.97
CA TRP A 596 18.94 -5.74 -3.56
C TRP A 596 18.86 -7.26 -3.34
N ASP A 597 17.75 -7.68 -2.73
CA ASP A 597 17.33 -9.05 -2.59
C ASP A 597 15.81 -9.11 -2.82
N GLU A 598 15.39 -9.96 -3.75
CA GLU A 598 13.99 -10.17 -4.09
C GLU A 598 13.19 -10.72 -2.88
N ASP A 599 13.84 -11.51 -2.02
CA ASP A 599 13.25 -12.04 -0.80
C ASP A 599 13.06 -10.97 0.29
N MET A 600 13.63 -9.78 0.12
CA MET A 600 13.44 -8.64 1.03
C MET A 600 12.33 -7.67 0.56
N VAL A 601 11.53 -8.09 -0.43
CA VAL A 601 10.40 -7.33 -0.98
C VAL A 601 9.06 -7.86 -0.45
N MET A 602 8.13 -6.95 -0.16
CA MET A 602 6.75 -7.30 0.23
C MET A 602 6.01 -8.01 -0.91
N ARG A 603 5.14 -8.94 -0.56
CA ARG A 603 4.27 -9.64 -1.52
C ARG A 603 2.82 -9.26 -1.31
N ARG A 604 2.07 -9.18 -2.41
CA ARG A 604 0.61 -9.23 -2.40
C ARG A 604 0.16 -10.66 -2.09
N SER A 605 -1.11 -10.80 -1.70
CA SER A 605 -1.78 -12.10 -1.58
C SER A 605 -1.65 -12.95 -2.85
N SER A 606 -1.62 -12.32 -4.02
CA SER A 606 -1.41 -12.98 -5.32
C SER A 606 0.02 -13.48 -5.58
N GLY A 607 0.98 -13.20 -4.70
CA GLY A 607 2.40 -13.50 -4.87
C GLY A 607 3.19 -12.43 -5.63
N ASP A 608 2.53 -11.50 -6.32
CA ASP A 608 3.19 -10.37 -6.98
C ASP A 608 3.94 -9.50 -5.96
N LEU A 609 5.14 -9.04 -6.32
CA LEU A 609 5.88 -8.07 -5.51
C LEU A 609 5.13 -6.73 -5.45
N VAL A 610 5.09 -6.11 -4.27
CA VAL A 610 4.43 -4.82 -4.06
C VAL A 610 5.33 -3.71 -4.62
N THR A 611 4.84 -2.97 -5.60
CA THR A 611 5.56 -1.82 -6.18
C THR A 611 5.52 -0.60 -5.25
N ALA A 612 6.53 0.26 -5.33
CA ALA A 612 6.61 1.52 -4.60
C ALA A 612 6.79 2.71 -5.57
N TRP A 613 7.59 3.73 -5.21
CA TRP A 613 7.97 4.81 -6.13
C TRP A 613 8.42 4.26 -7.50
N PRO A 614 8.19 4.95 -8.64
CA PRO A 614 8.51 4.41 -9.96
C PRO A 614 9.89 3.73 -10.04
N ARG A 615 9.89 2.50 -10.58
CA ARG A 615 10.99 1.50 -10.65
C ARG A 615 11.27 0.69 -9.37
N CYS A 616 10.82 1.16 -8.21
CA CYS A 616 11.11 0.54 -6.93
C CYS A 616 10.01 -0.46 -6.52
N TYR A 617 10.40 -1.34 -5.61
CA TYR A 617 9.51 -2.20 -4.86
C TYR A 617 9.47 -1.79 -3.39
N SER A 618 8.42 -2.21 -2.70
CA SER A 618 8.25 -1.99 -1.27
C SER A 618 9.06 -3.05 -0.51
N PRO A 619 10.08 -2.68 0.27
CA PRO A 619 10.82 -3.62 1.10
C PRO A 619 9.92 -4.14 2.22
N LYS A 620 10.17 -5.35 2.72
CA LYS A 620 9.49 -5.89 3.90
C LYS A 620 9.67 -4.94 5.09
N ALA A 621 8.61 -4.71 5.87
CA ALA A 621 8.64 -3.71 6.94
C ALA A 621 9.72 -4.02 7.99
N LEU A 622 9.91 -5.31 8.31
CA LEU A 622 10.97 -5.77 9.21
C LEU A 622 12.37 -5.47 8.65
N PHE A 623 12.60 -5.73 7.35
CA PHE A 623 13.85 -5.42 6.68
C PHE A 623 14.12 -3.91 6.62
N ALA A 624 13.09 -3.09 6.36
CA ALA A 624 13.21 -1.63 6.39
C ALA A 624 13.72 -1.12 7.75
N VAL A 625 13.17 -1.64 8.85
CA VAL A 625 13.61 -1.29 10.22
C VAL A 625 15.05 -1.73 10.50
N GLU A 626 15.45 -2.91 10.03
CA GLU A 626 16.85 -3.37 10.16
C GLU A 626 17.81 -2.50 9.38
N MET A 627 17.45 -2.15 8.16
CA MET A 627 18.27 -1.30 7.30
C MET A 627 18.36 0.13 7.82
N ASP A 628 17.29 0.69 8.40
CA ASP A 628 17.37 1.99 9.09
C ASP A 628 18.33 1.94 10.28
N ARG A 629 18.17 0.94 11.15
CA ARG A 629 19.06 0.73 12.31
C ARG A 629 20.53 0.57 11.91
N LYS A 630 20.78 -0.03 10.75
CA LYS A 630 22.13 -0.20 10.19
C LYS A 630 22.66 1.07 9.53
N LEU A 631 21.89 1.67 8.62
CA LEU A 631 22.39 2.69 7.70
C LEU A 631 22.34 4.09 8.30
N ALA A 632 21.31 4.46 9.07
CA ALA A 632 21.18 5.82 9.58
C ALA A 632 22.37 6.23 10.49
N PRO A 633 22.85 5.39 11.45
CA PRO A 633 24.03 5.74 12.24
C PRO A 633 25.32 5.82 11.41
N LEU A 634 25.46 4.99 10.38
CA LEU A 634 26.62 5.02 9.47
C LEU A 634 26.65 6.30 8.65
N ILE A 635 25.50 6.71 8.09
CA ILE A 635 25.33 7.96 7.36
C ILE A 635 25.65 9.15 8.27
N GLN A 636 25.09 9.16 9.49
CA GLN A 636 25.35 10.21 10.47
C GLN A 636 26.85 10.32 10.80
N LYS A 637 27.50 9.19 11.10
CA LYS A 637 28.94 9.15 11.40
C LYS A 637 29.78 9.60 10.20
N LYS A 638 29.43 9.16 8.99
CA LYS A 638 30.19 9.43 7.76
C LYS A 638 30.12 10.89 7.34
N TYR A 639 28.95 11.52 7.43
CA TYR A 639 28.75 12.89 6.94
C TYR A 639 28.68 13.94 8.04
N GLY A 640 28.61 13.53 9.31
CA GLY A 640 28.48 14.44 10.44
C GLY A 640 27.15 15.18 10.47
N THR A 641 26.05 14.53 10.10
CA THR A 641 24.72 15.16 10.14
C THR A 641 24.23 15.35 11.58
N ASN A 642 23.38 16.36 11.80
CA ASN A 642 22.71 16.61 13.08
C ASN A 642 21.19 16.79 12.95
N ALA A 643 20.67 16.50 11.75
CA ALA A 643 19.27 16.32 11.40
C ALA A 643 19.14 15.17 10.38
N ALA A 644 17.92 14.75 10.08
CA ALA A 644 17.62 13.77 9.05
C ALA A 644 16.23 14.04 8.47
N TYR A 645 16.04 13.63 7.22
CA TYR A 645 14.73 13.51 6.59
C TYR A 645 14.55 12.05 6.17
N THR A 646 13.59 11.36 6.78
CA THR A 646 13.28 9.95 6.48
C THR A 646 11.95 9.90 5.75
N ASP A 647 12.03 9.92 4.44
CA ASP A 647 10.93 10.19 3.54
C ASP A 647 9.89 9.06 3.51
N VAL A 648 8.66 9.37 3.10
CA VAL A 648 7.52 8.45 2.86
C VAL A 648 6.96 7.73 4.10
N HIS A 649 7.77 7.45 5.12
CA HIS A 649 7.37 6.66 6.31
C HIS A 649 6.14 7.21 7.05
N THR A 650 5.91 8.53 7.02
CA THR A 650 4.73 9.18 7.63
C THR A 650 3.69 9.62 6.60
N SER A 651 3.82 9.22 5.34
CA SER A 651 2.91 9.59 4.25
C SER A 651 2.08 8.42 3.73
N VAL A 652 2.63 7.20 3.72
CA VAL A 652 1.93 6.00 3.23
C VAL A 652 1.27 5.29 4.39
N SER A 653 0.01 4.89 4.20
CA SER A 653 -0.74 4.19 5.24
C SER A 653 -0.16 2.80 5.53
N PRO A 654 -0.15 2.34 6.81
CA PRO A 654 0.35 1.01 7.15
C PRO A 654 -0.34 -0.14 6.38
N TRP A 655 -1.64 -0.04 6.13
CA TRP A 655 -2.41 -1.05 5.37
C TRP A 655 -2.13 -1.07 3.87
N ASP A 656 -1.52 -0.01 3.30
CA ASP A 656 -1.01 -0.04 1.92
C ASP A 656 0.31 -0.83 1.82
N ARG A 657 0.87 -1.23 2.98
CA ARG A 657 2.16 -1.90 3.15
C ARG A 657 2.04 -3.20 3.96
N ALA A 658 0.85 -3.81 4.00
CA ALA A 658 0.69 -5.16 4.55
C ALA A 658 1.43 -6.19 3.66
N ASP A 659 2.36 -6.94 4.25
CA ASP A 659 3.10 -8.01 3.55
C ASP A 659 2.38 -9.35 3.70
N TYR A 660 2.01 -9.97 2.60
CA TYR A 660 1.29 -11.26 2.59
C TYR A 660 2.22 -12.46 2.46
N ASP A 661 3.54 -12.27 2.38
CA ASP A 661 4.50 -13.36 2.32
C ASP A 661 4.46 -14.20 3.60
N ALA A 662 3.91 -15.42 3.53
CA ALA A 662 3.68 -16.29 4.69
C ALA A 662 4.95 -16.64 5.47
N ARG A 663 6.14 -16.41 4.89
CA ARG A 663 7.43 -16.62 5.55
C ARG A 663 7.78 -15.54 6.57
N VAL A 664 7.07 -14.41 6.56
CA VAL A 664 7.35 -13.25 7.41
C VAL A 664 6.56 -13.33 8.72
N PRO A 665 7.20 -13.17 9.89
CA PRO A 665 6.48 -13.09 11.15
C PRO A 665 5.51 -11.89 11.17
N GLY A 666 4.22 -12.16 11.36
CA GLY A 666 3.17 -11.14 11.28
C GLY A 666 2.67 -10.83 9.87
N ALA A 667 2.94 -11.71 8.89
CA ALA A 667 2.38 -11.57 7.55
C ALA A 667 0.84 -11.49 7.56
N GLY A 668 0.28 -10.78 6.58
CA GLY A 668 -1.16 -10.63 6.38
C GLY A 668 -1.84 -9.60 7.29
N THR A 669 -1.10 -8.86 8.12
CA THR A 669 -1.63 -7.77 8.94
C THR A 669 -0.83 -6.47 8.77
N PHE A 670 -1.51 -5.32 8.87
CA PHE A 670 -0.87 -4.01 8.87
C PHE A 670 -0.24 -3.62 10.22
N ALA A 671 -0.46 -4.41 11.28
CA ALA A 671 0.00 -4.11 12.64
C ALA A 671 1.37 -4.76 13.01
N ALA A 672 2.07 -5.38 12.04
CA ALA A 672 3.27 -6.19 12.26
C ALA A 672 4.62 -5.44 12.35
#